data_AF-A0A6G4X7A3-F1
#
_entry.id   AF-A0A6G4X7A3-F1
#
_cell.length_a   1.000
_cell.length_b   1.000
_cell.length_c   1.000
_cell.angle_alpha   90.00
_cell.angle_beta   90.00
_cell.angle_gamma   90.00
#
_symmetry.space_group_name_H-M   'P 1'
#
loop_
_entity.id
_entity.type
_entity.pdbx_description
1 polymer ?
#
loop_
_entity_poly.entity_id
_entity_poly.type
_entity_poly.pdbx_seq_one_letter_code
_entity_poly.pdbx_strand_id
1 'polypeptide(L)'
;MTAPGDVESAVSPAVVRIGAVDGGYDRLNGRGTEAEPGVWRPLWGSGFFVAPGWVLTCAHVVGSGGSGAVWRGERAIGIRTEDGVVLTGELAFGLPVPRDPGAPPSPWPLPDLALIRVPEATDPECLWLSDRSALTPAEVGLYGWMPGPSKDEPLFFSGTGDASGGVAGPMMLSGGQLTQGCSGGPVVDLWRGAVIGVSKGKGRGPGAGLAVPVTALRRLCDAGPRGGAVLHEVLSAHDRHHLRRYHAPGDSWPRRQTRMELSAAEPHGFTADRRTRLYALFARLDPPTGAGQVLQLANEARDFVLQSAYTLRDHDPRSWREGAGLLYDPRDGRTPSEEPAGDLSLEAVVLYAAKVWATLARSRAALPGCPLGALREWIESTAPTLRNDVIRARIPQVLAADSAAVAARADVLVEIDPDIYGTGRHSWRVLLQYAAPDGSAEAAEPAVVPVAYSGPDAPRRGLEESLRGALSAALDQGDVGEHLAAVAFMLPRALFDEPVEQWRPRLPDPADPLNPHTLPLGQRRLVVVRDRLRRDQGVTPEWRARASAVAEGPLHAVPLRREVPAEAAGQTAHGPGAGPCEGAARPYEGEQAAYGRLLAVPPGAVPVYCSRTGDGPGARAMGAALTAGHVLALWRHTDSGHTDCAEFHEGAARLLGEVRAARHLPERIRTLRNGNADEGAPDPGTLWARHIVLLYDPPHRPPRDGVLREPPMTSRPPDEGGPAWAPR
;
A
#
# COMPACT_ATOMS: atom_id res chain seq x y z
N MET A 1 36.59 -8.18 8.27
CA MET A 1 36.09 -8.20 6.89
C MET A 1 36.22 -9.63 6.37
N THR A 2 35.11 -10.34 6.23
CA THR A 2 35.06 -11.61 5.48
C THR A 2 35.47 -11.34 4.04
N ALA A 3 36.36 -12.15 3.49
CA ALA A 3 36.74 -12.03 2.08
C ALA A 3 35.49 -12.27 1.20
N PRO A 4 35.30 -11.53 0.09
CA PRO A 4 34.16 -11.67 -0.82
C PRO A 4 33.83 -13.12 -1.24
N GLY A 5 34.82 -14.03 -1.23
CA GLY A 5 34.66 -15.44 -1.59
C GLY A 5 33.80 -16.31 -0.64
N ASP A 6 33.59 -15.93 0.62
CA ASP A 6 32.75 -16.74 1.54
C ASP A 6 31.25 -16.57 1.26
N VAL A 7 30.83 -15.43 0.69
CA VAL A 7 29.43 -15.21 0.28
C VAL A 7 29.17 -15.86 -1.08
N GLU A 8 30.09 -15.68 -2.04
CA GLU A 8 29.95 -16.25 -3.38
C GLU A 8 29.80 -17.78 -3.37
N SER A 9 30.64 -18.48 -2.62
CA SER A 9 30.58 -19.94 -2.49
C SER A 9 29.27 -20.46 -1.87
N ALA A 10 28.59 -19.62 -1.08
CA ALA A 10 27.26 -19.93 -0.54
C ALA A 10 26.13 -19.58 -1.52
N VAL A 11 26.35 -18.61 -2.41
CA VAL A 11 25.34 -18.13 -3.36
C VAL A 11 25.27 -19.01 -4.62
N SER A 12 26.42 -19.39 -5.18
CA SER A 12 26.49 -20.13 -6.46
C SER A 12 25.54 -21.33 -6.54
N PRO A 13 25.49 -22.24 -5.53
CA PRO A 13 24.66 -23.44 -5.61
C PRO A 13 23.15 -23.17 -5.61
N ALA A 14 22.72 -21.99 -5.15
CA ALA A 14 21.32 -21.58 -5.12
C ALA A 14 20.86 -20.90 -6.42
N VAL A 15 21.79 -20.47 -7.28
CA VAL A 15 21.49 -19.70 -8.50
C VAL A 15 21.35 -20.63 -9.70
N VAL A 16 20.21 -20.55 -10.37
CA VAL A 16 19.81 -21.45 -11.46
C VAL A 16 19.76 -20.75 -12.81
N ARG A 17 19.94 -21.53 -13.87
CA ARG A 17 19.68 -21.14 -15.26
C ARG A 17 18.22 -21.41 -15.59
N ILE A 18 17.57 -20.46 -16.26
CA ILE A 18 16.18 -20.58 -16.71
C ILE A 18 16.17 -20.75 -18.23
N GLY A 19 15.43 -21.74 -18.71
CA GLY A 19 15.31 -22.08 -20.12
C GLY A 19 14.09 -22.95 -20.42
N ALA A 20 14.05 -23.56 -21.62
CA ALA A 20 13.07 -24.59 -21.95
C ALA A 20 13.38 -25.93 -21.26
N VAL A 21 12.36 -26.75 -21.02
CA VAL A 21 12.52 -28.15 -20.57
C VAL A 21 13.24 -29.02 -21.60
N ASP A 22 13.83 -30.13 -21.16
CA ASP A 22 14.46 -31.11 -22.05
C ASP A 22 13.43 -31.67 -23.06
N GLY A 23 13.79 -31.70 -24.34
CA GLY A 23 12.87 -32.03 -25.44
C GLY A 23 11.95 -30.88 -25.93
N GLY A 24 12.02 -29.68 -25.34
CA GLY A 24 11.11 -28.55 -25.57
C GLY A 24 11.01 -27.90 -26.97
N TYR A 25 10.39 -26.74 -27.00
CA TYR A 25 9.70 -26.12 -28.16
C TYR A 25 10.40 -24.91 -28.78
N ASP A 26 11.67 -24.65 -28.46
CA ASP A 26 12.43 -23.53 -29.02
C ASP A 26 12.76 -23.76 -30.49
N ARG A 27 11.78 -23.52 -31.37
CA ARG A 27 11.95 -23.40 -32.82
C ARG A 27 11.81 -21.93 -33.20
N LEU A 28 12.91 -21.18 -33.06
CA LEU A 28 13.06 -19.95 -33.83
C LEU A 28 13.44 -20.36 -35.26
N ASN A 29 12.47 -20.20 -36.18
CA ASN A 29 12.52 -20.43 -37.64
C ASN A 29 12.21 -21.87 -38.09
N GLY A 30 10.94 -22.09 -38.42
CA GLY A 30 10.40 -23.37 -38.88
C GLY A 30 11.02 -23.90 -40.17
N ARG A 31 12.03 -24.77 -40.04
CA ARG A 31 12.36 -25.89 -40.95
C ARG A 31 13.15 -26.96 -40.17
N GLY A 32 12.67 -28.20 -40.21
CA GLY A 32 13.52 -29.40 -40.09
C GLY A 32 13.59 -30.12 -38.73
N THR A 33 13.38 -31.44 -38.84
CA THR A 33 14.12 -32.55 -38.20
C THR A 33 14.14 -32.73 -36.68
N GLU A 34 14.10 -34.01 -36.30
CA GLU A 34 14.16 -34.57 -34.95
C GLU A 34 15.41 -34.08 -34.21
N ALA A 35 15.25 -33.72 -32.94
CA ALA A 35 16.35 -33.23 -32.11
C ALA A 35 17.21 -34.42 -31.64
N GLU A 36 18.51 -34.36 -31.92
CA GLU A 36 19.52 -35.26 -31.33
C GLU A 36 19.54 -35.08 -29.79
N PRO A 37 19.54 -36.16 -29.01
CA PRO A 37 19.71 -36.08 -27.56
C PRO A 37 21.09 -35.54 -27.20
N GLY A 38 21.14 -34.37 -26.53
CA GLY A 38 22.39 -33.76 -26.03
C GLY A 38 22.67 -32.32 -26.48
N VAL A 39 21.85 -31.73 -27.35
CA VAL A 39 22.01 -30.32 -27.80
C VAL A 39 21.35 -29.34 -26.82
N TRP A 40 22.14 -28.39 -26.31
CA TRP A 40 21.71 -27.40 -25.31
C TRP A 40 20.92 -26.22 -25.91
N ARG A 41 19.94 -25.75 -25.13
CA ARG A 41 18.85 -24.81 -25.53
C ARG A 41 19.09 -23.42 -24.91
N PRO A 42 18.61 -22.33 -25.52
CA PRO A 42 19.05 -20.97 -25.18
C PRO A 42 18.76 -20.59 -23.72
N LEU A 43 19.76 -20.01 -23.05
CA LEU A 43 19.63 -19.37 -21.73
C LEU A 43 18.65 -18.19 -21.84
N TRP A 44 17.50 -18.26 -21.18
CA TRP A 44 16.53 -17.17 -21.13
C TRP A 44 16.93 -16.11 -20.10
N GLY A 45 17.48 -16.57 -18.97
CA GLY A 45 17.90 -15.74 -17.86
C GLY A 45 18.31 -16.57 -16.65
N SER A 46 18.38 -15.91 -15.50
CA SER A 46 18.77 -16.49 -14.22
C SER A 46 17.60 -16.53 -13.25
N GLY A 47 17.70 -17.36 -12.23
CA GLY A 47 16.82 -17.34 -11.06
C GLY A 47 17.59 -17.84 -9.85
N PHE A 48 16.94 -17.91 -8.69
CA PHE A 48 17.55 -18.51 -7.51
C PHE A 48 16.50 -19.12 -6.59
N PHE A 49 16.90 -20.16 -5.86
CA PHE A 49 16.05 -20.78 -4.85
C PHE A 49 15.91 -19.87 -3.63
N VAL A 50 14.65 -19.59 -3.28
CA VAL A 50 14.28 -18.85 -2.05
C VAL A 50 13.71 -19.77 -0.99
N ALA A 51 13.21 -20.93 -1.40
CA ALA A 51 12.77 -22.00 -0.52
C ALA A 51 12.79 -23.33 -1.31
N PRO A 52 12.75 -24.49 -0.64
CA PRO A 52 12.55 -25.76 -1.32
C PRO A 52 11.32 -25.71 -2.22
N GLY A 53 11.52 -26.04 -3.50
CA GLY A 53 10.51 -26.00 -4.54
C GLY A 53 10.11 -24.61 -5.05
N TRP A 54 10.85 -23.54 -4.72
CA TRP A 54 10.51 -22.18 -5.11
C TRP A 54 11.71 -21.41 -5.66
N VAL A 55 11.58 -20.96 -6.92
CA VAL A 55 12.56 -20.11 -7.60
C VAL A 55 11.98 -18.70 -7.81
N LEU A 56 12.77 -17.68 -7.47
CA LEU A 56 12.48 -16.27 -7.78
C LEU A 56 13.30 -15.83 -9.01
N THR A 57 12.65 -15.09 -9.92
CA THR A 57 13.26 -14.53 -11.13
C THR A 57 12.50 -13.27 -11.59
N CYS A 58 12.89 -12.70 -12.74
CA CYS A 58 12.14 -11.65 -13.42
C CYS A 58 11.01 -12.21 -14.28
N ALA A 59 9.89 -11.48 -14.35
CA ALA A 59 8.75 -11.86 -15.19
C ALA A 59 9.10 -11.88 -16.67
N HIS A 60 9.92 -10.93 -17.14
CA HIS A 60 10.34 -10.87 -18.54
C HIS A 60 11.22 -12.04 -18.97
N VAL A 61 11.93 -12.70 -18.04
CA VAL A 61 12.74 -13.89 -18.36
C VAL A 61 11.81 -15.02 -18.83
N VAL A 62 10.71 -15.21 -18.10
CA VAL A 62 9.66 -16.19 -18.44
C VAL A 62 8.93 -15.77 -19.73
N GLY A 63 8.63 -14.47 -19.88
CA GLY A 63 7.93 -13.95 -21.06
C GLY A 63 8.74 -13.98 -22.36
N SER A 64 10.05 -13.75 -22.30
CA SER A 64 10.91 -13.67 -23.49
C SER A 64 11.27 -15.04 -24.04
N GLY A 65 11.47 -16.03 -23.17
CA GLY A 65 11.86 -17.38 -23.57
C GLY A 65 10.70 -18.37 -23.72
N GLY A 66 9.63 -18.20 -22.94
CA GLY A 66 8.44 -19.06 -23.01
C GLY A 66 7.46 -18.71 -24.13
N SER A 67 7.60 -17.51 -24.72
CA SER A 67 6.50 -16.82 -25.42
C SER A 67 5.23 -16.76 -24.54
N GLY A 68 4.09 -16.37 -25.10
CA GLY A 68 2.84 -16.32 -24.33
C GLY A 68 2.34 -17.65 -23.74
N ALA A 69 2.88 -18.78 -24.20
CA ALA A 69 2.43 -20.11 -23.81
C ALA A 69 2.75 -20.46 -22.34
N VAL A 70 3.89 -20.02 -21.81
CA VAL A 70 4.18 -20.21 -20.37
C VAL A 70 3.24 -19.38 -19.50
N TRP A 71 2.94 -18.14 -19.92
CA TRP A 71 1.99 -17.26 -19.22
C TRP A 71 0.54 -17.76 -19.29
N ARG A 72 0.20 -18.56 -20.30
CA ARG A 72 -1.08 -19.27 -20.40
C ARG A 72 -1.09 -20.62 -19.68
N GLY A 73 0.03 -21.05 -19.09
CA GLY A 73 0.16 -22.35 -18.43
C GLY A 73 0.22 -23.55 -19.40
N GLU A 74 0.51 -23.31 -20.68
CA GLU A 74 0.55 -24.35 -21.72
C GLU A 74 1.92 -25.05 -21.79
N ARG A 75 2.95 -24.47 -21.15
CA ARG A 75 4.34 -24.93 -21.26
C ARG A 75 5.06 -24.79 -19.92
N ALA A 76 5.82 -25.83 -19.59
CA ALA A 76 6.69 -25.86 -18.42
C ALA A 76 8.01 -25.12 -18.67
N ILE A 77 8.68 -24.75 -17.58
CA ILE A 77 9.94 -24.02 -17.54
C ILE A 77 11.06 -24.98 -17.14
N GLY A 78 12.17 -25.00 -17.87
CA GLY A 78 13.37 -25.73 -17.49
C GLY A 78 14.18 -24.94 -16.46
N ILE A 79 14.44 -25.55 -15.31
CA ILE A 79 15.27 -24.99 -14.23
C ILE A 79 16.51 -25.84 -14.12
N ARG A 80 17.68 -25.21 -14.29
CA ARG A 80 18.93 -25.96 -14.30
C ARG A 80 19.91 -25.44 -13.26
N THR A 81 20.33 -26.34 -12.39
CA THR A 81 21.24 -26.09 -11.27
C THR A 81 22.70 -25.98 -11.72
N GLU A 82 23.57 -25.59 -10.80
CA GLU A 82 25.02 -25.50 -11.02
C GLU A 82 25.64 -26.86 -11.39
N ASP A 83 25.24 -27.93 -10.69
CA ASP A 83 25.67 -29.32 -10.93
C ASP A 83 25.07 -29.95 -12.20
N GLY A 84 24.27 -29.20 -12.95
CA GLY A 84 23.74 -29.59 -14.26
C GLY A 84 22.43 -30.36 -14.23
N VAL A 85 21.84 -30.60 -13.05
CA VAL A 85 20.52 -31.21 -12.91
C VAL A 85 19.47 -30.31 -13.55
N VAL A 86 18.59 -30.90 -14.36
CA VAL A 86 17.46 -30.23 -15.00
C VAL A 86 16.18 -30.63 -14.28
N LEU A 87 15.45 -29.63 -13.81
CA LEU A 87 14.19 -29.76 -13.10
C LEU A 87 13.08 -29.06 -13.88
N THR A 88 11.86 -29.53 -13.68
CA THR A 88 10.67 -28.94 -14.31
C THR A 88 10.00 -27.93 -13.37
N GLY A 89 9.76 -26.72 -13.88
CA GLY A 89 9.12 -25.64 -13.16
C GLY A 89 7.82 -25.16 -13.81
N GLU A 90 6.93 -24.60 -13.01
CA GLU A 90 5.66 -24.00 -13.44
C GLU A 90 5.55 -22.56 -12.92
N LEU A 91 5.03 -21.64 -13.73
CA LEU A 91 4.78 -20.26 -13.31
C LEU A 91 3.66 -20.25 -12.26
N ALA A 92 4.01 -20.04 -10.99
CA ALA A 92 3.04 -19.95 -9.91
C ALA A 92 2.35 -18.59 -9.87
N PHE A 93 3.14 -17.52 -10.03
CA PHE A 93 2.66 -16.14 -10.09
C PHE A 93 3.69 -15.23 -10.77
N GLY A 94 3.22 -14.21 -11.51
CA GLY A 94 4.10 -13.22 -12.16
C GLY A 94 3.46 -11.83 -12.19
N LEU A 95 4.29 -10.79 -12.02
CA LEU A 95 3.86 -9.40 -11.96
C LEU A 95 4.73 -8.48 -12.84
N PRO A 96 4.12 -7.47 -13.50
CA PRO A 96 2.68 -7.38 -13.78
C PRO A 96 2.20 -8.52 -14.68
N VAL A 97 0.93 -8.90 -14.54
CA VAL A 97 0.27 -9.83 -15.48
C VAL A 97 0.10 -9.13 -16.83
N PRO A 98 0.58 -9.70 -17.95
CA PRO A 98 0.37 -9.12 -19.28
C PRO A 98 -1.11 -9.02 -19.63
N ARG A 99 -1.52 -7.90 -20.26
CA ARG A 99 -2.89 -7.75 -20.78
C ARG A 99 -3.21 -8.78 -21.86
N ASP A 100 -2.23 -9.03 -22.74
CA ASP A 100 -2.27 -10.11 -23.72
C ASP A 100 -1.05 -11.01 -23.49
N PRO A 101 -1.23 -12.24 -22.96
CA PRO A 101 -0.15 -13.20 -22.81
C PRO A 101 0.53 -13.51 -24.15
N GLY A 102 -0.18 -13.50 -25.28
CA GLY A 102 0.38 -13.78 -26.61
C GLY A 102 1.34 -12.71 -27.13
N ALA A 103 1.21 -11.47 -26.62
CA ALA A 103 2.05 -10.33 -26.97
C ALA A 103 2.54 -9.62 -25.70
N PRO A 104 3.49 -10.21 -24.95
CA PRO A 104 3.97 -9.63 -23.71
C PRO A 104 4.65 -8.27 -23.93
N PRO A 105 4.56 -7.34 -22.95
CA PRO A 105 5.12 -6.00 -23.08
C PRO A 105 6.66 -6.01 -23.11
N SER A 106 7.23 -5.15 -23.95
CA SER A 106 8.67 -4.87 -23.99
C SER A 106 8.90 -3.35 -24.06
N PRO A 107 9.55 -2.73 -23.05
CA PRO A 107 10.10 -3.34 -21.84
C PRO A 107 9.01 -3.80 -20.85
N TRP A 108 9.33 -4.80 -20.04
CA TRP A 108 8.42 -5.27 -19.00
C TRP A 108 8.29 -4.23 -17.87
N PRO A 109 7.08 -3.83 -17.45
CA PRO A 109 6.92 -2.84 -16.39
C PRO A 109 7.33 -3.38 -15.01
N LEU A 110 7.63 -2.50 -14.05
CA LEU A 110 7.87 -2.89 -12.66
C LEU A 110 6.58 -3.44 -12.01
N PRO A 111 6.66 -4.41 -11.08
CA PRO A 111 7.87 -4.89 -10.44
C PRO A 111 8.67 -5.92 -11.25
N ASP A 112 8.14 -6.52 -12.32
CA ASP A 112 8.89 -7.49 -13.15
C ASP A 112 9.48 -8.67 -12.34
N LEU A 113 8.61 -9.33 -11.56
CA LEU A 113 8.97 -10.47 -10.72
C LEU A 113 8.11 -11.68 -11.07
N ALA A 114 8.69 -12.87 -11.01
CA ALA A 114 7.98 -14.13 -11.14
C ALA A 114 8.45 -15.16 -10.12
N LEU A 115 7.51 -15.94 -9.59
CA LEU A 115 7.74 -17.10 -8.76
C LEU A 115 7.43 -18.36 -9.55
N ILE A 116 8.39 -19.27 -9.58
CA ILE A 116 8.30 -20.56 -10.27
C ILE A 116 8.27 -21.65 -9.21
N ARG A 117 7.28 -22.55 -9.31
CA ARG A 117 7.18 -23.74 -8.46
C ARG A 117 7.95 -24.88 -9.13
N VAL A 118 8.82 -25.54 -8.38
CA VAL A 118 9.71 -26.63 -8.84
C VAL A 118 9.59 -27.81 -7.88
N PRO A 119 8.51 -28.60 -7.91
CA PRO A 119 8.21 -29.60 -6.87
C PRO A 119 9.33 -30.62 -6.61
N GLU A 120 10.14 -30.91 -7.63
CA GLU A 120 11.27 -31.85 -7.60
C GLU A 120 12.46 -31.33 -6.75
N ALA A 121 12.56 -30.01 -6.54
CA ALA A 121 13.63 -29.40 -5.76
C ALA A 121 13.37 -29.50 -4.25
N THR A 122 13.55 -30.69 -3.67
CA THR A 122 13.19 -30.95 -2.26
C THR A 122 14.20 -30.44 -1.24
N ASP A 123 15.49 -30.32 -1.61
CA ASP A 123 16.55 -29.83 -0.70
C ASP A 123 17.62 -28.95 -1.38
N PRO A 124 17.23 -27.91 -2.15
CA PRO A 124 18.20 -26.98 -2.73
C PRO A 124 18.84 -26.09 -1.65
N GLU A 125 20.03 -25.55 -1.93
CA GLU A 125 20.52 -24.38 -1.22
C GLU A 125 19.58 -23.20 -1.48
N CYS A 126 19.11 -22.54 -0.43
CA CYS A 126 18.18 -21.41 -0.54
C CYS A 126 18.82 -20.14 0.04
N LEU A 127 18.66 -19.02 -0.66
CA LEU A 127 19.16 -17.73 -0.21
C LEU A 127 18.19 -17.07 0.78
N TRP A 128 18.74 -16.39 1.79
CA TRP A 128 17.93 -15.64 2.75
C TRP A 128 17.38 -14.37 2.14
N LEU A 129 16.06 -14.26 2.07
CA LEU A 129 15.38 -13.04 1.68
C LEU A 129 15.42 -12.03 2.84
N SER A 130 15.80 -10.78 2.56
CA SER A 130 15.76 -9.73 3.58
C SER A 130 14.36 -9.59 4.19
N ASP A 131 14.29 -9.45 5.51
CA ASP A 131 13.09 -9.11 6.28
C ASP A 131 12.98 -7.61 6.59
N ARG A 132 14.00 -6.84 6.19
CA ARG A 132 14.07 -5.39 6.38
C ARG A 132 13.36 -4.65 5.26
N SER A 133 12.96 -3.41 5.54
CA SER A 133 12.30 -2.55 4.57
C SER A 133 13.21 -1.42 4.08
N ALA A 134 14.17 -0.99 4.89
CA ALA A 134 15.28 -0.14 4.49
C ALA A 134 16.41 -0.98 3.90
N LEU A 135 16.39 -1.14 2.58
CA LEU A 135 17.32 -2.03 1.87
C LEU A 135 18.60 -1.33 1.37
N THR A 136 18.58 0.00 1.26
CA THR A 136 19.69 0.78 0.70
C THR A 136 19.99 2.02 1.57
N PRO A 137 21.20 2.61 1.49
CA PRO A 137 22.34 2.20 0.67
C PRO A 137 23.00 0.89 1.13
N ALA A 138 23.42 0.04 0.19
CA ALA A 138 24.05 -1.25 0.49
C ALA A 138 25.24 -1.54 -0.45
N GLU A 139 26.26 -2.19 0.08
CA GLU A 139 27.33 -2.80 -0.72
C GLU A 139 26.85 -4.20 -1.10
N VAL A 140 26.88 -4.53 -2.39
CA VAL A 140 26.17 -5.68 -2.93
C VAL A 140 27.03 -6.60 -3.77
N GLY A 141 26.73 -7.90 -3.68
CA GLY A 141 27.13 -8.92 -4.64
C GLY A 141 26.03 -9.11 -5.70
N LEU A 142 26.45 -9.23 -6.95
CA LEU A 142 25.62 -9.46 -8.12
C LEU A 142 25.95 -10.83 -8.70
N TYR A 143 24.95 -11.71 -8.77
CA TYR A 143 25.14 -13.09 -9.22
C TYR A 143 24.15 -13.47 -10.30
N GLY A 144 24.58 -14.31 -11.24
CA GLY A 144 23.72 -14.81 -12.32
C GLY A 144 24.49 -15.65 -13.32
N TRP A 145 23.80 -16.06 -14.37
CA TRP A 145 24.37 -16.79 -15.49
C TRP A 145 24.39 -15.91 -16.73
N MET A 146 25.47 -15.96 -17.49
CA MET A 146 25.59 -15.23 -18.75
C MET A 146 26.01 -16.18 -19.89
N PRO A 147 25.72 -15.84 -21.16
CA PRO A 147 26.28 -16.55 -22.30
C PRO A 147 27.81 -16.52 -22.23
N GLY A 148 28.46 -17.65 -22.47
CA GLY A 148 29.92 -17.70 -22.59
C GLY A 148 30.41 -17.50 -24.02
N PRO A 149 31.70 -17.77 -24.28
CA PRO A 149 32.34 -17.58 -25.58
C PRO A 149 31.74 -18.47 -26.67
N SER A 150 31.32 -19.68 -26.28
CA SER A 150 30.56 -20.61 -27.10
C SER A 150 29.09 -20.62 -26.63
N LYS A 151 28.16 -20.95 -27.54
CA LYS A 151 26.73 -21.02 -27.20
C LYS A 151 26.41 -22.10 -26.16
N ASP A 152 27.31 -23.06 -25.98
CA ASP A 152 27.12 -24.26 -25.16
C ASP A 152 27.78 -24.16 -23.77
N GLU A 153 28.50 -23.07 -23.49
CA GLU A 153 29.24 -22.89 -22.22
C GLU A 153 28.77 -21.61 -21.51
N PRO A 154 27.58 -21.58 -20.90
CA PRO A 154 27.19 -20.45 -20.06
C PRO A 154 28.16 -20.31 -18.88
N LEU A 155 28.52 -19.07 -18.56
CA LEU A 155 29.43 -18.74 -17.47
C LEU A 155 28.66 -18.22 -16.26
N PHE A 156 29.08 -18.63 -15.07
CA PHE A 156 28.61 -18.02 -13.84
C PHE A 156 29.25 -16.64 -13.67
N PHE A 157 28.41 -15.63 -13.48
CA PHE A 157 28.81 -14.26 -13.23
C PHE A 157 28.74 -13.96 -11.73
N SER A 158 29.86 -13.48 -11.19
CA SER A 158 29.99 -12.90 -9.85
C SER A 158 30.63 -11.53 -9.99
N GLY A 159 30.00 -10.51 -9.41
CA GLY A 159 30.53 -9.15 -9.37
C GLY A 159 30.09 -8.42 -8.11
N THR A 160 30.75 -7.31 -7.80
CA THR A 160 30.39 -6.45 -6.66
C THR A 160 29.98 -5.06 -7.14
N GLY A 161 29.25 -4.34 -6.30
CA GLY A 161 28.83 -2.97 -6.58
C GLY A 161 28.10 -2.34 -5.39
N ASP A 162 27.44 -1.22 -5.66
CA ASP A 162 26.64 -0.48 -4.70
C ASP A 162 25.18 -0.40 -5.15
N ALA A 163 24.28 -0.44 -4.18
CA ALA A 163 22.85 -0.29 -4.36
C ALA A 163 22.33 0.98 -3.68
N SER A 164 21.50 1.74 -4.40
CA SER A 164 20.81 2.93 -3.90
C SER A 164 19.35 2.97 -4.39
N GLY A 165 18.51 3.78 -3.75
CA GLY A 165 17.08 3.87 -4.08
C GLY A 165 16.29 2.63 -3.66
N GLY A 166 15.27 2.23 -4.43
CA GLY A 166 14.43 1.08 -4.09
C GLY A 166 13.26 1.38 -3.14
N VAL A 167 13.16 2.61 -2.61
CA VAL A 167 11.97 3.07 -1.87
C VAL A 167 10.89 3.47 -2.88
N ALA A 168 9.75 2.77 -2.87
CA ALA A 168 8.62 2.96 -3.80
C ALA A 168 8.94 2.81 -5.32
N GLY A 169 10.16 2.41 -5.68
CA GLY A 169 10.65 2.34 -7.07
C GLY A 169 11.74 1.27 -7.27
N PRO A 170 12.40 1.24 -8.44
CA PRO A 170 13.52 0.33 -8.68
C PRO A 170 14.75 0.72 -7.86
N MET A 171 15.63 -0.24 -7.64
CA MET A 171 16.95 -0.06 -7.06
C MET A 171 17.96 0.23 -8.19
N MET A 172 18.78 1.26 -8.00
CA MET A 172 19.87 1.60 -8.91
C MET A 172 21.14 0.89 -8.45
N LEU A 173 21.78 0.20 -9.39
CA LEU A 173 23.04 -0.49 -9.15
C LEU A 173 24.17 0.27 -9.85
N SER A 174 25.29 0.44 -9.17
CA SER A 174 26.54 0.95 -9.75
C SER A 174 27.67 -0.05 -9.49
N GLY A 175 28.59 -0.20 -10.45
CA GLY A 175 29.70 -1.14 -10.35
C GLY A 175 29.58 -2.28 -11.36
N GLY A 176 29.63 -3.54 -10.88
CA GLY A 176 29.65 -4.76 -11.70
C GLY A 176 28.68 -4.72 -12.90
N GLN A 177 29.21 -4.94 -14.10
CA GLN A 177 28.47 -4.75 -15.34
C GLN A 177 27.56 -5.96 -15.64
N LEU A 178 26.28 -5.84 -15.29
CA LEU A 178 25.27 -6.84 -15.66
C LEU A 178 25.12 -6.96 -17.19
N THR A 179 25.18 -8.20 -17.68
CA THR A 179 25.03 -8.54 -19.09
C THR A 179 23.72 -9.30 -19.34
N GLN A 180 23.42 -9.59 -20.61
CA GLN A 180 22.27 -10.41 -20.98
C GLN A 180 22.42 -11.81 -20.34
N GLY A 181 21.33 -12.36 -19.81
CA GLY A 181 21.32 -13.63 -19.08
C GLY A 181 21.31 -13.46 -17.56
N CYS A 182 21.98 -12.44 -17.02
CA CYS A 182 22.02 -12.20 -15.57
C CYS A 182 20.67 -11.73 -14.99
N SER A 183 19.74 -11.30 -15.84
CA SER A 183 18.39 -10.91 -15.42
C SER A 183 17.69 -12.05 -14.67
N GLY A 184 17.09 -11.72 -13.53
CA GLY A 184 16.49 -12.66 -12.59
C GLY A 184 17.44 -13.18 -11.50
N GLY A 185 18.74 -12.90 -11.59
CA GLY A 185 19.73 -13.27 -10.56
C GLY A 185 19.65 -12.42 -9.28
N PRO A 186 20.12 -12.91 -8.13
CA PRO A 186 20.00 -12.22 -6.85
C PRO A 186 20.97 -11.05 -6.71
N VAL A 187 20.53 -10.01 -5.99
CA VAL A 187 21.36 -8.91 -5.47
C VAL A 187 21.45 -9.09 -3.95
N VAL A 188 22.65 -9.34 -3.44
CA VAL A 188 22.89 -9.73 -2.04
C VAL A 188 23.63 -8.62 -1.31
N ASP A 189 23.09 -8.13 -0.20
CA ASP A 189 23.80 -7.26 0.75
C ASP A 189 24.97 -8.04 1.37
N LEU A 190 26.20 -7.61 1.08
CA LEU A 190 27.42 -8.32 1.51
C LEU A 190 27.69 -8.21 3.01
N TRP A 191 27.11 -7.20 3.66
CA TRP A 191 27.24 -7.00 5.10
C TRP A 191 26.26 -7.87 5.88
N ARG A 192 25.01 -7.93 5.40
CA ARG A 192 23.94 -8.68 6.07
C ARG A 192 23.80 -10.11 5.58
N GLY A 193 24.43 -10.45 4.46
CA GLY A 193 24.25 -11.72 3.77
C GLY A 193 22.77 -11.95 3.48
N ALA A 194 22.06 -11.01 2.87
CA ALA A 194 20.64 -11.14 2.59
C ALA A 194 20.33 -10.65 1.17
N VAL A 195 19.44 -11.34 0.47
CA VAL A 195 18.95 -10.89 -0.83
C VAL A 195 18.09 -9.65 -0.62
N ILE A 196 18.50 -8.54 -1.23
CA ILE A 196 17.79 -7.26 -1.18
C ILE A 196 17.15 -6.89 -2.52
N GLY A 197 17.51 -7.57 -3.62
CA GLY A 197 16.87 -7.35 -4.90
C GLY A 197 17.05 -8.48 -5.91
N VAL A 198 16.40 -8.33 -7.06
CA VAL A 198 16.49 -9.20 -8.23
C VAL A 198 16.97 -8.36 -9.41
N SER A 199 18.07 -8.77 -10.03
CA SER A 199 18.69 -8.07 -11.15
C SER A 199 17.74 -8.02 -12.35
N LYS A 200 17.44 -6.84 -12.87
CA LYS A 200 16.54 -6.67 -14.03
C LYS A 200 17.29 -6.45 -15.35
N GLY A 201 18.42 -5.75 -15.31
CA GLY A 201 19.25 -5.50 -16.49
C GLY A 201 19.96 -4.15 -16.48
N LYS A 202 20.36 -3.67 -17.66
CA LYS A 202 21.13 -2.43 -17.84
C LYS A 202 20.29 -1.18 -17.54
N GLY A 203 20.88 -0.22 -16.84
CA GLY A 203 20.36 1.12 -16.60
C GLY A 203 20.63 2.09 -17.75
N ARG A 204 20.26 3.37 -17.58
CA ARG A 204 20.36 4.42 -18.62
C ARG A 204 21.79 4.92 -18.88
N GLY A 205 22.80 4.52 -18.09
CA GLY A 205 24.19 4.96 -18.21
C GLY A 205 25.19 3.79 -18.24
N PRO A 206 26.43 4.02 -18.73
CA PRO A 206 27.51 3.03 -18.67
C PRO A 206 27.78 2.59 -17.22
N GLY A 207 27.86 1.29 -16.95
CA GLY A 207 28.10 0.76 -15.60
C GLY A 207 26.93 0.90 -14.61
N ALA A 208 25.76 1.38 -15.06
CA ALA A 208 24.55 1.43 -14.25
C ALA A 208 23.65 0.22 -14.54
N GLY A 209 23.16 -0.43 -13.50
CA GLY A 209 22.18 -1.51 -13.55
C GLY A 209 20.89 -1.14 -12.84
N LEU A 210 19.83 -1.93 -13.08
CA LEU A 210 18.57 -1.85 -12.36
C LEU A 210 18.29 -3.18 -11.68
N ALA A 211 17.83 -3.11 -10.44
CA ALA A 211 17.27 -4.23 -9.71
C ALA A 211 15.88 -3.89 -9.18
N VAL A 212 15.10 -4.93 -8.95
CA VAL A 212 13.80 -4.86 -8.31
C VAL A 212 14.01 -5.21 -6.84
N PRO A 213 13.67 -4.34 -5.87
CA PRO A 213 13.84 -4.67 -4.46
C PRO A 213 12.96 -5.86 -4.06
N VAL A 214 13.44 -6.71 -3.14
CA VAL A 214 12.66 -7.87 -2.66
C VAL A 214 11.35 -7.46 -1.98
N THR A 215 11.28 -6.24 -1.43
CA THR A 215 10.03 -5.66 -0.91
C THR A 215 8.95 -5.52 -1.97
N ALA A 216 9.29 -5.50 -3.27
CA ALA A 216 8.28 -5.50 -4.34
C ALA A 216 7.45 -6.79 -4.40
N LEU A 217 7.88 -7.89 -3.76
CA LEU A 217 7.08 -9.11 -3.61
C LEU A 217 5.76 -8.85 -2.84
N ARG A 218 5.69 -7.80 -2.02
CA ARG A 218 4.46 -7.36 -1.33
C ARG A 218 3.31 -7.10 -2.29
N ARG A 219 3.61 -6.70 -3.54
CA ARG A 219 2.61 -6.46 -4.60
C ARG A 219 1.85 -7.71 -5.02
N LEU A 220 2.30 -8.91 -4.64
CA LEU A 220 1.51 -10.13 -4.82
C LEU A 220 0.23 -10.10 -3.97
N CYS A 221 0.28 -9.55 -2.75
CA CYS A 221 -0.93 -9.31 -1.95
C CYS A 221 -1.88 -8.33 -2.63
N ASP A 222 -1.33 -7.34 -3.36
CA ASP A 222 -2.12 -6.33 -4.05
C ASP A 222 -2.88 -6.90 -5.26
N ALA A 223 -2.30 -7.92 -5.89
CA ALA A 223 -2.85 -8.63 -7.03
C ALA A 223 -3.98 -9.61 -6.67
N GLY A 224 -4.34 -9.74 -5.38
CA GLY A 224 -5.49 -10.50 -4.91
C GLY A 224 -5.15 -11.69 -4.01
N PRO A 225 -6.17 -12.42 -3.51
CA PRO A 225 -6.01 -13.48 -2.51
C PRO A 225 -5.05 -14.59 -2.94
N ARG A 226 -5.06 -14.96 -4.23
CA ARG A 226 -4.13 -15.96 -4.79
C ARG A 226 -2.68 -15.51 -4.69
N GLY A 227 -2.38 -14.25 -5.02
CA GLY A 227 -1.02 -13.72 -4.92
C GLY A 227 -0.55 -13.65 -3.47
N GLY A 228 -1.42 -13.21 -2.55
CA GLY A 228 -1.15 -13.24 -1.11
C GLY A 228 -0.85 -14.66 -0.60
N ALA A 229 -1.66 -15.65 -0.98
CA ALA A 229 -1.44 -17.04 -0.60
C ALA A 229 -0.08 -17.57 -1.09
N VAL A 230 0.30 -17.31 -2.34
CA VAL A 230 1.62 -17.70 -2.89
C VAL A 230 2.75 -17.02 -2.11
N LEU A 231 2.66 -15.72 -1.84
CA LEU A 231 3.69 -15.01 -1.07
C LEU A 231 3.88 -15.65 0.32
N HIS A 232 2.78 -15.89 1.05
CA HIS A 232 2.86 -16.49 2.38
C HIS A 232 3.34 -17.93 2.35
N GLU A 233 2.99 -18.72 1.33
CA GLU A 233 3.53 -20.07 1.15
C GLU A 233 5.05 -20.05 0.97
N VAL A 234 5.57 -19.18 0.10
CA VAL A 234 7.01 -19.03 -0.15
C VAL A 234 7.76 -18.59 1.11
N LEU A 235 7.28 -17.53 1.79
CA LEU A 235 7.91 -17.05 3.04
C LEU A 235 7.88 -18.13 4.14
N SER A 236 6.77 -18.86 4.27
CA SER A 236 6.65 -19.93 5.25
C SER A 236 7.55 -21.13 4.93
N ALA A 237 7.76 -21.44 3.65
CA ALA A 237 8.70 -22.46 3.22
C ALA A 237 10.16 -22.01 3.45
N HIS A 238 10.49 -20.76 3.15
CA HIS A 238 11.79 -20.13 3.37
C HIS A 238 12.19 -20.19 4.86
N ASP A 239 11.36 -19.66 5.74
CA ASP A 239 11.69 -19.55 7.17
C ASP A 239 11.84 -20.93 7.82
N ARG A 240 10.98 -21.90 7.45
CA ARG A 240 11.11 -23.30 7.91
C ARG A 240 12.37 -23.98 7.38
N HIS A 241 12.75 -23.72 6.13
CA HIS A 241 13.97 -24.29 5.55
C HIS A 241 15.21 -23.80 6.30
N HIS A 242 15.32 -22.50 6.57
CA HIS A 242 16.48 -21.96 7.28
C HIS A 242 16.58 -22.45 8.72
N LEU A 243 15.47 -22.63 9.44
CA LEU A 243 15.49 -23.28 10.74
C LEU A 243 15.95 -24.74 10.65
N ARG A 244 15.47 -25.49 9.66
CA ARG A 244 15.88 -26.89 9.44
C ARG A 244 17.39 -26.98 9.19
N ARG A 245 17.93 -26.15 8.30
CA ARG A 245 19.38 -26.09 8.00
C ARG A 245 20.19 -25.60 9.21
N TYR A 246 19.64 -24.71 10.03
CA TYR A 246 20.26 -24.28 11.28
C TYR A 246 20.35 -25.41 12.33
N HIS A 247 19.42 -26.36 12.34
CA HIS A 247 19.52 -27.54 13.20
C HIS A 247 20.36 -28.68 12.61
N ALA A 248 20.47 -28.75 11.29
CA ALA A 248 21.33 -29.72 10.62
C ALA A 248 22.82 -29.46 10.91
N PRO A 249 23.67 -30.51 10.90
CA PRO A 249 25.12 -30.35 10.95
C PRO A 249 25.64 -29.65 9.69
N GLY A 250 26.80 -29.01 9.79
CA GLY A 250 27.43 -28.29 8.68
C GLY A 250 27.18 -26.78 8.69
N ASP A 251 27.60 -26.11 7.63
CA ASP A 251 27.36 -24.67 7.51
C ASP A 251 25.91 -24.38 7.12
N SER A 252 25.41 -23.21 7.49
CA SER A 252 24.07 -22.77 7.12
C SER A 252 24.00 -21.26 7.04
N TRP A 253 23.02 -20.76 6.30
CA TRP A 253 22.86 -19.33 6.10
C TRP A 253 22.77 -18.53 7.42
N PRO A 254 21.96 -18.95 8.43
CA PRO A 254 21.94 -18.25 9.71
C PRO A 254 23.26 -18.29 10.47
N ARG A 255 24.04 -19.37 10.37
CA ARG A 255 25.38 -19.47 10.97
C ARG A 255 26.38 -18.54 10.27
N ARG A 256 26.29 -18.38 8.95
CA ARG A 256 27.07 -17.39 8.18
C ARG A 256 26.74 -15.97 8.64
N GLN A 257 25.46 -15.62 8.74
CA GLN A 257 25.02 -14.32 9.26
C GLN A 257 25.49 -14.07 10.69
N THR A 258 25.46 -15.09 11.57
CA THR A 258 26.00 -14.97 12.93
C THR A 258 27.49 -14.61 12.92
N ARG A 259 28.30 -15.23 12.06
CA ARG A 259 29.74 -14.91 11.91
C ARG A 259 29.97 -13.48 11.42
N MET A 260 29.10 -12.99 10.52
CA MET A 260 29.13 -11.60 10.03
C MET A 260 28.76 -10.62 11.15
N GLU A 261 27.68 -10.88 11.89
CA GLU A 261 27.20 -10.06 13.02
C GLU A 261 28.25 -9.95 14.15
N LEU A 262 28.92 -11.07 14.49
CA LEU A 262 29.99 -11.10 15.50
C LEU A 262 31.21 -10.25 15.13
N SER A 263 31.43 -10.01 13.84
CA SER A 263 32.54 -9.18 13.36
C SER A 263 32.27 -7.67 13.49
N ALA A 264 31.05 -7.28 13.88
CA ALA A 264 30.57 -5.90 13.95
C ALA A 264 30.05 -5.48 15.36
N ALA A 265 30.34 -6.28 16.40
CA ALA A 265 29.54 -6.50 17.60
C ALA A 265 29.05 -5.29 18.47
N GLU A 266 27.81 -5.45 18.98
CA GLU A 266 27.48 -5.62 20.41
C GLU A 266 26.71 -6.97 20.60
N PRO A 267 27.02 -7.83 21.60
CA PRO A 267 26.61 -9.25 21.65
C PRO A 267 25.22 -9.59 22.26
N HIS A 268 24.35 -8.62 22.57
CA HIS A 268 23.11 -8.85 23.34
C HIS A 268 21.79 -8.54 22.58
N GLY A 269 21.84 -8.40 21.26
CA GLY A 269 20.70 -7.97 20.43
C GLY A 269 19.80 -9.08 19.86
N PHE A 270 18.94 -8.72 18.90
CA PHE A 270 18.15 -9.66 18.11
C PHE A 270 19.01 -10.36 17.04
N THR A 271 19.79 -11.36 17.49
CA THR A 271 20.76 -12.13 16.69
C THR A 271 20.14 -13.02 15.61
N ALA A 272 20.94 -13.42 14.61
CA ALA A 272 20.53 -14.33 13.53
C ALA A 272 19.92 -15.66 14.02
N ASP A 273 20.36 -16.22 15.15
CA ASP A 273 19.78 -17.44 15.72
C ASP A 273 18.38 -17.21 16.29
N ARG A 274 18.19 -16.11 17.05
CA ARG A 274 16.89 -15.72 17.60
C ARG A 274 15.93 -15.39 16.46
N ARG A 275 16.41 -14.68 15.44
CA ARG A 275 15.69 -14.32 14.21
C ARG A 275 15.17 -15.56 13.48
N THR A 276 16.04 -16.53 13.23
CA THR A 276 15.69 -17.77 12.53
C THR A 276 14.63 -18.59 13.28
N ARG A 277 14.75 -18.69 14.60
CA ARG A 277 13.76 -19.41 15.44
C ARG A 277 12.40 -18.70 15.44
N LEU A 278 12.39 -17.38 15.64
CA LEU A 278 11.16 -16.61 15.66
C LEU A 278 10.43 -16.67 14.31
N TYR A 279 11.15 -16.55 13.19
CA TYR A 279 10.52 -16.53 11.87
C TYR A 279 9.92 -17.89 11.50
N ALA A 280 10.56 -18.99 11.88
CA ALA A 280 9.97 -20.31 11.71
C ALA A 280 8.72 -20.54 12.59
N LEU A 281 8.59 -19.86 13.73
CA LEU A 281 7.35 -19.87 14.52
C LEU A 281 6.26 -19.06 13.82
N PHE A 282 6.58 -17.85 13.34
CA PHE A 282 5.67 -17.02 12.55
C PHE A 282 5.17 -17.72 11.27
N ALA A 283 6.04 -18.48 10.60
CA ALA A 283 5.73 -19.27 9.42
C ALA A 283 4.69 -20.39 9.65
N ARG A 284 4.34 -20.68 10.91
CA ARG A 284 3.31 -21.67 11.29
C ARG A 284 2.01 -21.02 11.75
N LEU A 285 1.95 -19.69 11.84
CA LEU A 285 0.76 -18.94 12.22
C LEU A 285 -0.05 -18.57 10.98
N ASP A 286 -1.32 -18.23 11.21
CA ASP A 286 -2.12 -17.60 10.17
C ASP A 286 -1.46 -16.25 9.77
N PRO A 287 -1.43 -15.91 8.47
CA PRO A 287 -0.85 -14.65 8.00
C PRO A 287 -1.60 -13.43 8.57
N PRO A 288 -0.94 -12.26 8.66
CA PRO A 288 -1.63 -11.04 9.07
C PRO A 288 -2.76 -10.69 8.09
N THR A 289 -3.79 -10.00 8.58
CA THR A 289 -4.92 -9.55 7.74
C THR A 289 -4.54 -8.45 6.76
N GLY A 290 -3.43 -7.75 7.00
CA GLY A 290 -2.94 -6.66 6.17
C GLY A 290 -1.77 -5.92 6.83
N ALA A 291 -1.24 -4.91 6.12
CA ALA A 291 -0.09 -4.15 6.60
C ALA A 291 -0.40 -3.32 7.85
N GLY A 292 -1.62 -2.78 7.96
CA GLY A 292 -2.07 -2.02 9.13
C GLY A 292 -1.96 -2.81 10.42
N GLN A 293 -2.34 -4.09 10.42
CA GLN A 293 -2.22 -4.95 11.59
C GLN A 293 -0.75 -5.12 12.02
N VAL A 294 0.16 -5.37 11.07
CA VAL A 294 1.59 -5.53 11.38
C VAL A 294 2.20 -4.22 11.88
N LEU A 295 1.94 -3.11 11.18
CA LEU A 295 2.42 -1.78 11.54
C LEU A 295 1.89 -1.34 12.90
N GLN A 296 0.63 -1.63 13.23
CA GLN A 296 0.07 -1.31 14.53
C GLN A 296 0.86 -2.01 15.64
N LEU A 297 1.01 -3.34 15.57
CA LEU A 297 1.69 -4.09 16.63
C LEU A 297 3.16 -3.70 16.74
N ALA A 298 3.83 -3.43 15.61
CA ALA A 298 5.21 -2.95 15.59
C ALA A 298 5.33 -1.54 16.18
N ASN A 299 4.47 -0.58 15.80
CA ASN A 299 4.47 0.77 16.37
C ASN A 299 4.18 0.74 17.87
N GLU A 300 3.22 -0.06 18.34
CA GLU A 300 2.93 -0.19 19.78
C GLU A 300 4.12 -0.78 20.56
N ALA A 301 4.84 -1.74 19.98
CA ALA A 301 6.04 -2.28 20.60
C ALA A 301 7.18 -1.24 20.61
N ARG A 302 7.37 -0.54 19.48
CA ARG A 302 8.35 0.54 19.32
C ARG A 302 8.09 1.65 20.35
N ASP A 303 6.89 2.21 20.38
CA ASP A 303 6.55 3.37 21.20
C ASP A 303 6.66 3.09 22.70
N PHE A 304 6.47 1.82 23.09
CA PHE A 304 6.62 1.40 24.48
C PHE A 304 8.08 1.14 24.88
N VAL A 305 8.95 0.78 23.94
CA VAL A 305 10.34 0.39 24.20
C VAL A 305 11.32 1.52 23.89
N LEU A 306 11.02 2.35 22.90
CA LEU A 306 11.92 3.34 22.31
C LEU A 306 11.42 4.76 22.55
N GLN A 307 12.22 5.58 23.22
CA GLN A 307 12.04 7.03 23.23
C GLN A 307 12.72 7.61 21.99
N SER A 308 11.94 7.95 20.95
CA SER A 308 12.18 8.97 19.90
C SER A 308 12.09 8.58 18.39
N ALA A 309 11.30 9.41 17.70
CA ALA A 309 11.44 10.10 16.39
C ALA A 309 11.59 9.40 15.02
N TYR A 310 11.56 8.07 14.86
CA TYR A 310 11.57 7.46 13.52
C TYR A 310 10.25 6.76 13.18
N THR A 311 9.66 7.10 12.01
CA THR A 311 8.41 6.50 11.54
C THR A 311 8.68 5.20 10.77
N LEU A 312 8.21 4.08 11.32
CA LEU A 312 8.17 2.76 10.65
C LEU A 312 7.21 2.70 9.43
N ARG A 313 6.66 3.84 9.03
CA ARG A 313 5.43 3.97 8.22
C ARG A 313 5.70 4.05 6.72
N ASP A 314 6.97 4.23 6.33
CA ASP A 314 7.41 4.22 4.93
C ASP A 314 7.45 2.79 4.32
N HIS A 315 6.84 1.85 5.02
CA HIS A 315 6.94 0.42 4.77
C HIS A 315 5.55 -0.22 4.80
N ASP A 316 5.34 -1.18 3.90
CA ASP A 316 4.06 -1.88 3.70
C ASP A 316 4.21 -3.36 4.06
N PRO A 317 4.53 -3.72 5.32
CA PRO A 317 4.87 -5.09 5.70
C PRO A 317 3.68 -6.02 5.47
N ARG A 318 3.92 -7.18 4.86
CA ARG A 318 2.86 -8.17 4.57
C ARG A 318 2.98 -9.43 5.42
N SER A 319 3.97 -9.53 6.30
CA SER A 319 4.20 -10.72 7.12
C SER A 319 4.65 -10.37 8.54
N TRP A 320 4.45 -11.30 9.48
CA TRP A 320 4.91 -11.13 10.86
C TRP A 320 6.45 -10.96 10.95
N ARG A 321 7.21 -11.62 10.05
CA ARG A 321 8.68 -11.48 9.98
C ARG A 321 9.10 -10.05 9.66
N GLU A 322 8.40 -9.38 8.75
CA GLU A 322 8.71 -8.00 8.37
C GLU A 322 8.42 -7.03 9.51
N GLY A 323 7.36 -7.27 10.30
CA GLY A 323 7.10 -6.47 11.50
C GLY A 323 8.20 -6.57 12.55
N ALA A 324 8.85 -7.73 12.69
CA ALA A 324 10.07 -7.85 13.49
C ALA A 324 11.25 -7.11 12.83
N GLY A 325 11.45 -7.30 11.52
CA GLY A 325 12.40 -6.57 10.67
C GLY A 325 12.43 -5.07 10.94
N LEU A 326 11.25 -4.45 10.98
CA LEU A 326 11.04 -3.03 11.26
C LEU A 326 11.63 -2.57 12.60
N LEU A 327 11.58 -3.40 13.64
CA LEU A 327 11.95 -3.00 15.01
C LEU A 327 13.46 -2.96 15.26
N TYR A 328 14.23 -3.56 14.37
CA TYR A 328 15.69 -3.55 14.43
C TYR A 328 16.35 -2.96 13.17
N ASP A 329 15.56 -2.54 12.17
CA ASP A 329 16.02 -1.90 10.92
C ASP A 329 16.88 -0.61 11.11
N PRO A 330 16.50 0.35 11.98
CA PRO A 330 17.11 1.69 12.02
C PRO A 330 18.51 1.77 12.65
N ARG A 331 19.14 0.64 12.99
CA ARG A 331 20.26 0.61 13.95
C ARG A 331 21.59 0.15 13.39
N ASP A 332 21.70 -0.01 12.08
CA ASP A 332 22.90 -0.57 11.44
C ASP A 332 24.02 0.47 11.21
N GLY A 333 24.01 1.61 11.92
CA GLY A 333 25.12 2.57 11.94
C GLY A 333 25.43 3.31 10.62
N ARG A 334 24.64 3.10 9.55
CA ARG A 334 24.79 3.78 8.25
C ARG A 334 23.92 5.02 8.07
N THR A 335 22.89 5.20 8.90
CA THR A 335 22.12 6.45 9.01
C THR A 335 22.65 7.25 10.19
N PRO A 336 23.07 8.52 10.01
CA PRO A 336 23.45 9.38 11.12
C PRO A 336 22.19 9.78 11.89
N SER A 337 21.74 8.93 12.82
CA SER A 337 20.82 9.37 13.87
C SER A 337 21.63 9.82 15.06
N GLU A 338 21.44 11.08 15.44
CA GLU A 338 21.83 11.59 16.75
C GLU A 338 21.16 10.71 17.82
N GLU A 339 21.97 10.13 18.70
CA GLU A 339 21.64 9.24 19.82
C GLU A 339 21.66 7.72 19.56
N PRO A 340 22.75 7.03 19.98
CA PRO A 340 22.74 5.59 20.18
C PRO A 340 22.05 5.29 21.51
N ALA A 341 20.72 5.15 21.51
CA ALA A 341 20.04 4.47 22.61
C ALA A 341 20.52 3.00 22.65
N GLY A 342 20.83 2.47 23.83
CA GLY A 342 21.30 1.08 24.00
C GLY A 342 20.43 0.08 23.24
N ASP A 343 21.04 -1.00 22.72
CA ASP A 343 20.38 -1.98 21.86
C ASP A 343 19.17 -2.66 22.54
N LEU A 344 17.99 -2.04 22.38
CA LEU A 344 16.68 -2.54 22.81
C LEU A 344 15.92 -3.27 21.67
N SER A 345 16.64 -3.72 20.63
CA SER A 345 16.01 -4.35 19.46
C SER A 345 15.29 -5.64 19.86
N LEU A 346 15.94 -6.43 20.71
CA LEU A 346 15.39 -7.67 21.24
C LEU A 346 14.15 -7.40 22.09
N GLU A 347 14.18 -6.41 22.99
CA GLU A 347 13.03 -6.00 23.81
C GLU A 347 11.82 -5.63 22.94
N ALA A 348 12.05 -4.84 21.89
CA ALA A 348 11.01 -4.46 20.94
C ALA A 348 10.43 -5.68 20.22
N VAL A 349 11.28 -6.57 19.70
CA VAL A 349 10.85 -7.77 18.99
C VAL A 349 10.11 -8.75 19.90
N VAL A 350 10.55 -8.97 21.14
CA VAL A 350 9.86 -9.86 22.08
C VAL A 350 8.50 -9.28 22.49
N LEU A 351 8.42 -7.97 22.73
CA LEU A 351 7.13 -7.32 23.00
C LEU A 351 6.18 -7.41 21.80
N TYR A 352 6.69 -7.23 20.59
CA TYR A 352 5.93 -7.42 19.34
C TYR A 352 5.44 -8.86 19.20
N ALA A 353 6.30 -9.87 19.43
CA ALA A 353 5.90 -11.28 19.40
C ALA A 353 4.80 -11.59 20.42
N ALA A 354 4.87 -11.03 21.63
CA ALA A 354 3.82 -11.15 22.65
C ALA A 354 2.49 -10.52 22.19
N LYS A 355 2.54 -9.38 21.50
CA LYS A 355 1.37 -8.72 20.92
C LYS A 355 0.76 -9.49 19.74
N VAL A 356 1.59 -10.09 18.88
CA VAL A 356 1.14 -11.01 17.81
C VAL A 356 0.43 -12.22 18.43
N TRP A 357 1.04 -12.85 19.44
CA TRP A 357 0.44 -13.96 20.17
C TRP A 357 -0.91 -13.58 20.77
N ALA A 358 -0.98 -12.46 21.50
CA ALA A 358 -2.22 -11.99 22.12
C ALA A 358 -3.31 -11.70 21.08
N THR A 359 -2.93 -11.21 19.90
CA THR A 359 -3.86 -10.92 18.82
C THR A 359 -4.49 -12.17 18.23
N LEU A 360 -3.69 -13.22 18.03
CA LEU A 360 -4.16 -14.49 17.46
C LEU A 360 -4.82 -15.40 18.50
N ALA A 361 -4.45 -15.31 19.78
CA ALA A 361 -5.08 -16.07 20.85
C ALA A 361 -6.55 -15.66 21.08
N ARG A 362 -6.95 -14.43 20.70
CA ARG A 362 -8.35 -13.97 20.77
C ARG A 362 -9.28 -14.71 19.81
N SER A 363 -8.79 -15.09 18.63
CA SER A 363 -9.58 -15.83 17.64
C SER A 363 -9.52 -17.34 17.85
N ARG A 364 -8.61 -17.84 18.70
CA ARG A 364 -8.38 -19.28 18.87
C ARG A 364 -7.73 -19.62 20.22
N ALA A 365 -8.31 -20.57 20.95
CA ALA A 365 -7.68 -21.08 22.17
C ALA A 365 -6.31 -21.71 21.87
N ALA A 366 -5.27 -21.26 22.56
CA ALA A 366 -3.92 -21.83 22.46
C ALA A 366 -3.85 -23.14 23.26
N LEU A 367 -3.70 -24.27 22.57
CA LEU A 367 -3.40 -25.57 23.16
C LEU A 367 -1.89 -25.84 23.15
N PRO A 368 -1.32 -26.53 24.15
CA PRO A 368 0.09 -26.94 24.14
C PRO A 368 0.45 -27.72 22.86
N GLY A 369 1.62 -27.44 22.27
CA GLY A 369 2.08 -28.06 21.01
C GLY A 369 1.48 -27.47 19.72
N CYS A 370 0.48 -26.60 19.79
CA CYS A 370 0.02 -25.84 18.63
C CYS A 370 1.02 -24.69 18.29
N PRO A 371 0.99 -24.11 17.07
CA PRO A 371 1.87 -23.01 16.68
C PRO A 371 1.85 -21.82 17.65
N LEU A 372 0.69 -21.45 18.20
CA LEU A 372 0.57 -20.38 19.19
C LEU A 372 1.16 -20.76 20.55
N GLY A 373 1.04 -22.02 20.97
CA GLY A 373 1.71 -22.53 22.18
C GLY A 373 3.22 -22.45 22.06
N ALA A 374 3.79 -22.89 20.92
CA ALA A 374 5.23 -22.81 20.66
C ALA A 374 5.75 -21.37 20.61
N LEU A 375 4.97 -20.42 20.07
CA LEU A 375 5.31 -18.99 20.13
C LEU A 375 5.33 -18.49 21.58
N ARG A 376 4.34 -18.86 22.39
CA ARG A 376 4.29 -18.50 23.81
C ARG A 376 5.50 -19.05 24.58
N GLU A 377 5.84 -20.32 24.39
CA GLU A 377 7.03 -20.94 25.00
C GLU A 377 8.32 -20.20 24.61
N TRP A 378 8.45 -19.80 23.35
CA TRP A 378 9.58 -18.99 22.91
C TRP A 378 9.62 -17.63 23.62
N ILE A 379 8.49 -16.93 23.74
CA ILE A 379 8.39 -15.65 24.45
C ILE A 379 8.76 -15.82 25.93
N GLU A 380 8.18 -16.81 26.61
CA GLU A 380 8.40 -17.07 28.04
C GLU A 380 9.84 -17.52 28.34
N SER A 381 10.49 -18.22 27.42
CA SER A 381 11.91 -18.59 27.54
C SER A 381 12.87 -17.43 27.24
N THR A 382 12.46 -16.48 26.39
CA THR A 382 13.30 -15.35 25.95
C THR A 382 13.16 -14.12 26.85
N ALA A 383 11.96 -13.85 27.38
CA ALA A 383 11.68 -12.69 28.24
C ALA A 383 12.61 -12.54 29.45
N PRO A 384 13.05 -13.63 30.15
CA PRO A 384 14.00 -13.52 31.26
C PRO A 384 15.37 -12.98 30.85
N THR A 385 15.74 -13.05 29.56
CA THR A 385 17.04 -12.56 29.06
C THR A 385 17.03 -11.07 28.72
N LEU A 386 15.88 -10.39 28.84
CA LEU A 386 15.75 -8.96 28.51
C LEU A 386 16.37 -8.08 29.59
N ARG A 387 17.09 -7.03 29.15
CA ARG A 387 17.80 -6.10 30.04
C ARG A 387 16.85 -5.07 30.64
N ASN A 388 15.80 -4.69 29.91
CA ASN A 388 14.84 -3.71 30.38
C ASN A 388 13.76 -4.36 31.27
N ASP A 389 13.85 -4.10 32.57
CA ASP A 389 12.92 -4.61 33.59
C ASP A 389 11.46 -4.19 33.36
N VAL A 390 11.23 -3.00 32.82
CA VAL A 390 9.87 -2.50 32.52
C VAL A 390 9.24 -3.32 31.41
N ILE A 391 9.98 -3.59 30.33
CA ILE A 391 9.51 -4.42 29.22
C ILE A 391 9.32 -5.87 29.67
N ARG A 392 10.28 -6.39 30.45
CA ARG A 392 10.21 -7.73 31.02
C ARG A 392 8.95 -7.92 31.88
N ALA A 393 8.61 -6.94 32.72
CA ALA A 393 7.39 -6.96 33.54
C ALA A 393 6.11 -6.78 32.71
N ARG A 394 6.18 -6.13 31.54
CA ARG A 394 5.03 -5.92 30.64
C ARG A 394 4.65 -7.18 29.88
N ILE A 395 5.59 -8.04 29.52
CA ILE A 395 5.33 -9.25 28.70
C ILE A 395 4.27 -10.17 29.34
N PRO A 396 4.36 -10.59 30.62
CA PRO A 396 3.32 -11.40 31.24
C PRO A 396 1.95 -10.72 31.23
N GLN A 397 1.89 -9.39 31.34
CA GLN A 397 0.63 -8.64 31.27
C GLN A 397 0.02 -8.73 29.88
N VAL A 398 0.81 -8.63 28.82
CA VAL A 398 0.32 -8.80 27.43
C VAL A 398 -0.16 -10.23 27.18
N LEU A 399 0.53 -11.23 27.73
CA LEU A 399 0.15 -12.65 27.60
C LEU A 399 -1.06 -13.04 28.46
N ALA A 400 -1.29 -12.34 29.58
CA ALA A 400 -2.40 -12.59 30.49
C ALA A 400 -3.64 -11.76 30.16
N ALA A 401 -3.46 -10.59 29.56
CA ALA A 401 -4.54 -9.68 29.31
C ALA A 401 -5.40 -10.14 28.13
N ASP A 402 -6.70 -10.27 28.37
CA ASP A 402 -7.75 -10.15 27.36
C ASP A 402 -7.97 -8.67 26.94
N SER A 403 -6.94 -7.83 27.16
CA SER A 403 -7.03 -6.39 26.98
C SER A 403 -7.08 -6.11 25.49
N ALA A 404 -8.25 -5.66 25.05
CA ALA A 404 -8.40 -4.88 23.85
C ALA A 404 -7.45 -3.69 23.95
N ALA A 405 -6.22 -3.84 23.45
CA ALA A 405 -5.50 -2.70 22.92
C ALA A 405 -6.50 -2.05 21.96
N VAL A 406 -7.03 -0.90 22.33
CA VAL A 406 -7.82 -0.07 21.43
C VAL A 406 -6.88 0.18 20.27
N ALA A 407 -7.11 -0.55 19.18
CA ALA A 407 -6.20 -0.51 18.06
C ALA A 407 -6.03 0.96 17.68
N ALA A 408 -4.80 1.39 17.43
CA ALA A 408 -4.54 2.71 16.86
C ALA A 408 -5.09 2.72 15.43
N ARG A 409 -6.41 2.87 15.34
CA ARG A 409 -7.20 2.91 14.12
C ARG A 409 -6.86 4.21 13.40
N ALA A 410 -6.55 4.10 12.12
CA ALA A 410 -6.26 5.23 11.28
C ALA A 410 -7.29 5.33 10.16
N ASP A 411 -7.93 6.48 10.05
CA ASP A 411 -8.75 6.83 8.91
C ASP A 411 -7.89 7.48 7.82
N VAL A 412 -8.34 7.46 6.58
CA VAL A 412 -7.66 8.08 5.46
C VAL A 412 -8.21 9.48 5.20
N LEU A 413 -7.33 10.46 5.13
CA LEU A 413 -7.64 11.81 4.69
C LEU A 413 -6.99 12.07 3.34
N VAL A 414 -7.81 12.32 2.32
CA VAL A 414 -7.36 12.74 0.99
C VAL A 414 -7.58 14.25 0.90
N GLU A 415 -6.50 15.01 0.70
CA GLU A 415 -6.60 16.45 0.48
C GLU A 415 -6.27 16.76 -0.98
N ILE A 416 -7.13 17.55 -1.62
CA ILE A 416 -6.93 18.06 -2.97
C ILE A 416 -6.91 19.59 -2.88
N ASP A 417 -5.88 20.22 -3.44
CA ASP A 417 -5.78 21.67 -3.41
C ASP A 417 -6.56 22.33 -4.57
N PRO A 418 -7.02 23.58 -4.38
CA PRO A 418 -7.71 24.31 -5.44
C PRO A 418 -6.77 24.59 -6.61
N ASP A 419 -7.33 24.70 -7.81
CA ASP A 419 -6.61 25.17 -8.99
C ASP A 419 -6.43 26.69 -8.92
N ILE A 420 -5.34 27.13 -8.28
CA ILE A 420 -5.05 28.56 -8.04
C ILE A 420 -4.77 29.30 -9.35
N TYR A 421 -4.27 28.60 -10.37
CA TYR A 421 -3.79 29.19 -11.61
C TYR A 421 -4.75 29.01 -12.80
N GLY A 422 -5.92 28.37 -12.60
CA GLY A 422 -6.89 28.13 -13.67
C GLY A 422 -6.40 27.15 -14.74
N THR A 423 -5.50 26.24 -14.39
CA THR A 423 -4.90 25.25 -15.29
C THR A 423 -5.75 24.00 -15.50
N GLY A 424 -6.81 23.83 -14.71
CA GLY A 424 -7.63 22.61 -14.63
C GLY A 424 -6.91 21.44 -13.96
N ARG A 425 -5.83 21.70 -13.21
CA ARG A 425 -5.01 20.68 -12.54
C ARG A 425 -4.98 20.93 -11.04
N HIS A 426 -4.84 19.83 -10.29
CA HIS A 426 -4.86 19.82 -8.84
C HIS A 426 -3.70 18.99 -8.30
N SER A 427 -3.00 19.54 -7.32
CA SER A 427 -2.13 18.76 -6.45
C SER A 427 -2.95 18.02 -5.39
N TRP A 428 -2.45 16.89 -4.92
CA TRP A 428 -3.14 16.08 -3.93
C TRP A 428 -2.16 15.44 -2.93
N ARG A 429 -2.67 15.08 -1.75
CA ARG A 429 -1.96 14.27 -0.75
C ARG A 429 -2.90 13.29 -0.07
N VAL A 430 -2.38 12.11 0.23
CA VAL A 430 -3.08 11.07 0.99
C VAL A 430 -2.40 10.92 2.34
N LEU A 431 -3.18 10.98 3.40
CA LEU A 431 -2.72 11.01 4.78
C LEU A 431 -3.44 9.94 5.62
N LEU A 432 -2.77 9.42 6.64
CA LEU A 432 -3.38 8.62 7.70
C LEU A 432 -3.64 9.49 8.92
N GLN A 433 -4.85 9.45 9.46
CA GLN A 433 -5.29 10.18 10.64
C GLN A 433 -5.58 9.20 11.78
N TYR A 434 -4.72 9.17 12.79
CA TYR A 434 -4.89 8.31 13.96
C TYR A 434 -5.81 8.95 15.00
N ALA A 435 -6.66 8.13 15.62
CA ALA A 435 -7.44 8.56 16.77
C ALA A 435 -6.53 8.88 17.97
N ALA A 436 -6.91 9.90 18.76
CA ALA A 436 -6.21 10.21 20.01
C ALA A 436 -6.31 9.01 20.97
N PRO A 437 -5.22 8.63 21.68
CA PRO A 437 -5.15 7.41 22.51
C PRO A 437 -6.22 7.28 23.60
N ASP A 438 -6.87 8.39 23.98
CA ASP A 438 -7.63 8.54 25.22
C ASP A 438 -9.11 8.88 24.99
N GLY A 439 -9.55 9.07 23.73
CA GLY A 439 -10.91 9.54 23.43
C GLY A 439 -11.26 10.94 23.98
N SER A 440 -10.35 11.60 24.70
CA SER A 440 -10.50 12.98 25.13
C SER A 440 -10.31 13.90 23.91
N ALA A 441 -11.42 14.40 23.38
CA ALA A 441 -11.44 15.33 22.25
C ALA A 441 -10.69 16.66 22.51
N GLU A 442 -10.23 16.92 23.74
CA GLU A 442 -9.83 18.25 24.18
C GLU A 442 -8.33 18.50 24.37
N ALA A 443 -7.42 17.52 24.29
CA ALA A 443 -5.99 17.79 24.60
C ALA A 443 -4.93 17.31 23.58
N ALA A 444 -5.06 16.13 22.97
CA ALA A 444 -4.03 15.63 22.04
C ALA A 444 -4.35 15.95 20.57
N GLU A 445 -3.38 16.46 19.80
CA GLU A 445 -3.54 16.64 18.35
C GLU A 445 -3.62 15.27 17.69
N PRO A 446 -4.61 15.02 16.79
CA PRO A 446 -4.64 13.77 16.04
C PRO A 446 -3.36 13.68 15.21
N ALA A 447 -2.59 12.61 15.42
CA ALA A 447 -1.38 12.38 14.65
C ALA A 447 -1.80 12.13 13.19
N VAL A 448 -1.34 13.00 12.28
CA VAL A 448 -1.58 12.83 10.85
C VAL A 448 -0.26 12.59 10.15
N VAL A 449 -0.22 11.59 9.28
CA VAL A 449 1.00 11.12 8.62
C VAL A 449 0.81 11.11 7.11
N PRO A 450 1.71 11.72 6.34
CA PRO A 450 1.65 11.61 4.88
C PRO A 450 2.01 10.20 4.42
N VAL A 451 1.19 9.64 3.53
CA VAL A 451 1.46 8.38 2.83
C VAL A 451 2.08 8.67 1.47
N ALA A 452 1.48 9.61 0.73
CA ALA A 452 1.97 10.04 -0.57
C ALA A 452 1.42 11.42 -0.93
N TYR A 453 2.09 12.06 -1.88
CA TYR A 453 1.68 13.32 -2.49
C TYR A 453 1.90 13.24 -4.00
N SER A 454 1.16 14.06 -4.74
CA SER A 454 1.32 14.18 -6.19
C SER A 454 2.73 14.69 -6.52
N GLY A 455 3.41 14.03 -7.46
CA GLY A 455 4.62 14.59 -8.09
C GLY A 455 4.22 15.73 -9.05
N PRO A 456 3.63 15.41 -10.21
CA PRO A 456 2.95 16.39 -11.05
C PRO A 456 1.47 16.54 -10.68
N ASP A 457 0.92 17.75 -10.86
CA ASP A 457 -0.52 17.99 -10.69
C ASP A 457 -1.36 17.12 -11.61
N ALA A 458 -2.49 16.61 -11.13
CA ALA A 458 -3.38 15.78 -11.92
C ALA A 458 -4.53 16.62 -12.52
N PRO A 459 -4.90 16.43 -13.80
CA PRO A 459 -6.12 17.02 -14.32
C PRO A 459 -7.35 16.41 -13.62
N ARG A 460 -8.46 17.15 -13.50
CA ARG A 460 -9.69 16.67 -12.84
C ARG A 460 -10.10 15.24 -13.24
N ARG A 461 -10.11 14.93 -14.55
CA ARG A 461 -10.46 13.59 -15.08
C ARG A 461 -9.47 12.48 -14.75
N GLY A 462 -8.24 12.82 -14.37
CA GLY A 462 -7.18 11.88 -14.02
C GLY A 462 -6.95 11.74 -12.51
N LEU A 463 -7.75 12.41 -11.67
CA LEU A 463 -7.56 12.38 -10.21
C LEU A 463 -7.68 10.97 -9.64
N GLU A 464 -8.72 10.22 -10.01
CA GLU A 464 -8.89 8.84 -9.52
C GLU A 464 -7.69 7.97 -9.88
N GLU A 465 -7.25 8.00 -11.14
CA GLU A 465 -6.10 7.21 -11.61
C GLU A 465 -4.82 7.60 -10.88
N SER A 466 -4.57 8.90 -10.71
CA SER A 466 -3.38 9.42 -10.03
C SER A 466 -3.34 9.04 -8.55
N LEU A 467 -4.49 9.07 -7.86
CA LEU A 467 -4.62 8.77 -6.43
C LEU A 467 -4.67 7.26 -6.12
N ARG A 468 -5.05 6.41 -7.10
CA ARG A 468 -5.40 4.99 -6.89
C ARG A 468 -4.37 4.23 -6.05
N GLY A 469 -3.09 4.30 -6.42
CA GLY A 469 -2.02 3.58 -5.72
C GLY A 469 -1.79 4.09 -4.29
N ALA A 470 -1.77 5.41 -4.12
CA ALA A 470 -1.61 6.05 -2.81
C ALA A 470 -2.79 5.74 -1.87
N LEU A 471 -4.00 5.78 -2.41
CA LEU A 471 -5.21 5.45 -1.67
C LEU A 471 -5.25 3.98 -1.28
N SER A 472 -4.89 3.05 -2.18
CA SER A 472 -4.78 1.62 -1.83
C SER A 472 -3.79 1.39 -0.68
N ALA A 473 -2.61 2.01 -0.76
CA ALA A 473 -1.59 1.88 0.29
C ALA A 473 -2.08 2.43 1.64
N ALA A 474 -2.70 3.60 1.65
CA ALA A 474 -3.24 4.19 2.88
C ALA A 474 -4.35 3.32 3.49
N LEU A 475 -5.25 2.77 2.67
CA LEU A 475 -6.30 1.87 3.16
C LEU A 475 -5.71 0.57 3.73
N ASP A 476 -4.70 -0.01 3.08
CA ASP A 476 -4.03 -1.22 3.59
C ASP A 476 -3.31 -0.99 4.93
N GLN A 477 -2.83 0.23 5.18
CA GLN A 477 -2.22 0.64 6.45
C GLN A 477 -3.26 1.01 7.52
N GLY A 478 -4.42 1.55 7.14
CA GLY A 478 -5.49 1.93 8.07
C GLY A 478 -6.39 0.76 8.48
N ASP A 479 -6.52 -0.25 7.62
CA ASP A 479 -7.31 -1.45 7.89
C ASP A 479 -6.64 -2.36 8.91
N VAL A 480 -7.36 -2.66 9.98
CA VAL A 480 -6.85 -3.44 11.12
C VAL A 480 -7.93 -4.40 11.63
N GLY A 481 -7.75 -5.70 11.39
CA GLY A 481 -8.74 -6.71 11.74
C GLY A 481 -10.10 -6.38 11.08
N GLU A 482 -11.15 -6.28 11.90
CA GLU A 482 -12.51 -5.92 11.44
C GLU A 482 -12.70 -4.41 11.20
N HIS A 483 -11.73 -3.58 11.58
CA HIS A 483 -11.81 -2.14 11.33
C HIS A 483 -11.39 -1.83 9.89
N LEU A 484 -12.33 -1.27 9.13
CA LEU A 484 -12.07 -0.68 7.83
C LEU A 484 -11.92 0.84 7.97
N ALA A 485 -10.79 1.37 7.51
CA ALA A 485 -10.52 2.80 7.53
C ALA A 485 -11.62 3.58 6.77
N ALA A 486 -12.16 4.63 7.40
CA ALA A 486 -13.01 5.60 6.74
C ALA A 486 -12.18 6.50 5.83
N VAL A 487 -12.82 7.13 4.84
CA VAL A 487 -12.16 8.05 3.90
C VAL A 487 -12.83 9.42 3.96
N ALA A 488 -12.07 10.44 4.36
CA ALA A 488 -12.48 11.83 4.28
C ALA A 488 -11.79 12.48 3.08
N PHE A 489 -12.57 13.05 2.17
CA PHE A 489 -12.07 13.84 1.04
C PHE A 489 -12.21 15.33 1.36
N MET A 490 -11.09 15.99 1.59
CA MET A 490 -11.02 17.44 1.74
C MET A 490 -10.84 18.05 0.35
N LEU A 491 -11.94 18.58 -0.19
CA LEU A 491 -12.04 19.00 -1.59
C LEU A 491 -12.17 20.52 -1.70
N PRO A 492 -11.62 21.15 -2.75
CA PRO A 492 -12.03 22.49 -3.13
C PRO A 492 -13.49 22.42 -3.61
N ARG A 493 -14.26 23.49 -3.37
CA ARG A 493 -15.70 23.53 -3.66
C ARG A 493 -16.05 23.15 -5.11
N ALA A 494 -15.20 23.50 -6.08
CA ALA A 494 -15.36 23.13 -7.49
C ALA A 494 -15.36 21.61 -7.77
N LEU A 495 -14.86 20.81 -6.83
CA LEU A 495 -14.80 19.35 -6.88
C LEU A 495 -15.80 18.66 -5.96
N PHE A 496 -16.74 19.38 -5.34
CA PHE A 496 -17.75 18.77 -4.46
C PHE A 496 -18.60 17.69 -5.13
N ASP A 497 -18.82 17.81 -6.45
CA ASP A 497 -19.57 16.81 -7.21
C ASP A 497 -18.69 15.71 -7.83
N GLU A 498 -17.41 15.61 -7.46
CA GLU A 498 -16.62 14.45 -7.83
C GLU A 498 -17.22 13.20 -7.17
N PRO A 499 -17.47 12.11 -7.93
CA PRO A 499 -18.09 10.90 -7.41
C PRO A 499 -17.07 10.05 -6.64
N VAL A 500 -16.45 10.64 -5.61
CA VAL A 500 -15.37 10.03 -4.82
C VAL A 500 -15.80 8.74 -4.14
N GLU A 501 -17.10 8.57 -3.85
CA GLU A 501 -17.67 7.33 -3.34
C GLU A 501 -17.68 6.19 -4.37
N GLN A 502 -17.58 6.51 -5.67
CA GLN A 502 -17.53 5.52 -6.76
C GLN A 502 -16.10 5.16 -7.16
N TRP A 503 -15.10 5.92 -6.70
CA TRP A 503 -13.70 5.65 -6.97
C TRP A 503 -13.30 4.28 -6.44
N ARG A 504 -12.36 3.63 -7.12
CA ARG A 504 -11.89 2.30 -6.75
C ARG A 504 -10.42 2.34 -6.34
N PRO A 505 -10.02 1.82 -5.17
CA PRO A 505 -8.61 1.79 -4.79
C PRO A 505 -7.79 0.81 -5.62
N ARG A 506 -8.42 -0.23 -6.20
CA ARG A 506 -7.79 -1.20 -7.10
C ARG A 506 -8.68 -1.48 -8.31
N LEU A 507 -8.08 -1.87 -9.43
CA LEU A 507 -8.84 -2.21 -10.63
C LEU A 507 -9.64 -3.51 -10.41
N PRO A 508 -10.86 -3.64 -10.97
CA PRO A 508 -11.63 -4.87 -10.91
C PRO A 508 -10.88 -6.06 -11.51
N ASP A 509 -10.98 -7.22 -10.85
CA ASP A 509 -10.56 -8.50 -11.40
C ASP A 509 -11.79 -9.21 -11.98
N PRO A 510 -11.88 -9.46 -13.30
CA PRO A 510 -12.99 -10.20 -13.89
C PRO A 510 -13.17 -11.61 -13.32
N ALA A 511 -12.11 -12.23 -12.79
CA ALA A 511 -12.18 -13.54 -12.16
C ALA A 511 -12.75 -13.49 -10.73
N ASP A 512 -12.75 -12.32 -10.09
CA ASP A 512 -13.24 -12.09 -8.73
C ASP A 512 -13.98 -10.74 -8.64
N PRO A 513 -15.17 -10.64 -9.26
CA PRO A 513 -15.90 -9.37 -9.38
C PRO A 513 -16.41 -8.83 -8.04
N LEU A 514 -16.51 -9.69 -7.01
CA LEU A 514 -16.93 -9.32 -5.66
C LEU A 514 -15.75 -9.12 -4.71
N ASN A 515 -14.53 -9.02 -5.24
CA ASN A 515 -13.34 -8.76 -4.43
C ASN A 515 -13.51 -7.47 -3.62
N PRO A 516 -13.53 -7.56 -2.28
CA PRO A 516 -13.77 -6.38 -1.46
C PRO A 516 -12.75 -5.26 -1.68
N HIS A 517 -11.53 -5.55 -2.16
CA HIS A 517 -10.48 -4.56 -2.42
C HIS A 517 -10.63 -3.82 -3.75
N THR A 518 -11.52 -4.29 -4.63
CA THR A 518 -11.79 -3.67 -5.94
C THR A 518 -13.15 -2.98 -6.00
N LEU A 519 -14.01 -3.16 -4.99
CA LEU A 519 -15.29 -2.47 -4.85
C LEU A 519 -15.12 -0.93 -4.74
N PRO A 520 -16.13 -0.15 -5.15
CA PRO A 520 -16.16 1.30 -4.93
C PRO A 520 -16.06 1.65 -3.44
N LEU A 521 -15.37 2.75 -3.11
CA LEU A 521 -15.14 3.17 -1.73
C LEU A 521 -16.44 3.25 -0.92
N GLY A 522 -17.48 3.88 -1.48
CA GLY A 522 -18.75 4.13 -0.81
C GLY A 522 -19.62 2.90 -0.57
N GLN A 523 -19.31 1.75 -1.19
CA GLN A 523 -20.00 0.49 -0.93
C GLN A 523 -19.38 -0.24 0.29
N ARG A 524 -18.04 -0.24 0.35
CA ARG A 524 -17.31 -0.94 1.42
C ARG A 524 -17.06 -0.06 2.65
N ARG A 525 -16.82 1.23 2.49
CA ARG A 525 -16.26 2.14 3.50
C ARG A 525 -17.16 3.34 3.76
N LEU A 526 -16.93 3.98 4.91
CA LEU A 526 -17.52 5.27 5.22
C LEU A 526 -16.77 6.34 4.41
N VAL A 527 -17.49 7.12 3.61
CA VAL A 527 -16.91 8.17 2.76
C VAL A 527 -17.62 9.49 3.03
N VAL A 528 -16.85 10.53 3.34
CA VAL A 528 -17.34 11.90 3.62
C VAL A 528 -16.55 12.94 2.86
N VAL A 529 -17.20 14.04 2.49
CA VAL A 529 -16.59 15.23 1.90
C VAL A 529 -16.40 16.31 2.97
N ARG A 530 -15.30 17.06 2.91
CA ARG A 530 -14.97 18.22 3.75
C ARG A 530 -14.57 19.41 2.87
N ASP A 531 -14.79 20.63 3.37
CA ASP A 531 -14.42 21.84 2.64
C ASP A 531 -12.95 22.19 2.87
N ARG A 532 -12.14 22.15 1.81
CA ARG A 532 -10.73 22.53 1.85
C ARG A 532 -10.54 23.99 2.26
N LEU A 533 -11.46 24.88 1.89
CA LEU A 533 -11.34 26.32 2.18
C LEU A 533 -11.51 26.61 3.68
N ARG A 534 -12.34 25.83 4.38
CA ARG A 534 -12.60 26.02 5.81
C ARG A 534 -11.39 25.78 6.68
N ARG A 535 -10.49 24.89 6.26
CA ARG A 535 -9.20 24.66 6.92
C ARG A 535 -8.37 25.94 7.03
N ASP A 536 -8.44 26.81 6.02
CA ASP A 536 -7.65 28.04 5.96
C ASP A 536 -8.34 29.22 6.66
N GLN A 537 -9.67 29.17 6.82
CA GLN A 537 -10.48 30.26 7.40
C GLN A 537 -10.65 30.19 8.92
N GLY A 538 -10.31 29.05 9.54
CA GLY A 538 -10.41 28.87 11.00
C GLY A 538 -11.84 28.66 11.50
N VAL A 539 -12.01 28.59 12.83
CA VAL A 539 -13.27 28.18 13.49
C VAL A 539 -14.12 29.39 13.89
N THR A 540 -15.36 29.49 13.37
CA THR A 540 -16.35 30.52 13.75
C THR A 540 -17.28 30.07 14.90
N PRO A 541 -17.89 30.99 15.66
CA PRO A 541 -18.88 30.65 16.69
C PRO A 541 -20.09 29.88 16.15
N GLU A 542 -20.60 30.28 14.99
CA GLU A 542 -21.74 29.65 14.31
C GLU A 542 -21.40 28.20 13.94
N TRP A 543 -20.18 27.96 13.46
CA TRP A 543 -19.68 26.63 13.19
C TRP A 543 -19.66 25.78 14.47
N ARG A 544 -19.05 26.25 15.57
CA ARG A 544 -19.02 25.47 16.83
C ARG A 544 -20.42 25.12 17.34
N ALA A 545 -21.33 26.10 17.32
CA ALA A 545 -22.70 25.91 17.76
C ALA A 545 -23.43 24.85 16.91
N ARG A 546 -23.31 24.94 15.58
CA ARG A 546 -23.91 23.96 14.66
C ARG A 546 -23.26 22.58 14.78
N ALA A 547 -21.94 22.52 14.95
CA ALA A 547 -21.20 21.29 15.16
C ALA A 547 -21.64 20.53 16.41
N SER A 548 -21.76 21.24 17.54
CA SER A 548 -22.29 20.67 18.78
C SER A 548 -23.73 20.20 18.60
N ALA A 549 -24.59 21.02 17.98
CA ALA A 549 -25.99 20.67 17.75
C ALA A 549 -26.17 19.43 16.86
N VAL A 550 -25.38 19.27 15.79
CA VAL A 550 -25.50 18.08 14.93
C VAL A 550 -24.87 16.83 15.56
N ALA A 551 -23.93 17.00 16.49
CA ALA A 551 -23.32 15.90 17.24
C ALA A 551 -24.29 15.30 18.28
N GLU A 552 -25.18 16.13 18.83
CA GLU A 552 -26.18 15.73 19.83
C GLU A 552 -27.56 15.41 19.22
N GLY A 553 -27.87 16.02 18.07
CA GLY A 553 -29.20 15.96 17.44
C GLY A 553 -30.26 16.77 18.20
N PRO A 554 -31.52 16.76 17.74
CA PRO A 554 -32.02 16.12 16.53
C PRO A 554 -31.62 16.85 15.24
N LEU A 555 -31.51 16.10 14.14
CA LEU A 555 -31.23 16.63 12.81
C LEU A 555 -32.53 16.87 12.04
N HIS A 556 -32.61 17.96 11.27
CA HIS A 556 -33.76 18.20 10.38
C HIS A 556 -33.31 18.78 9.05
N ALA A 557 -33.91 18.28 7.97
CA ALA A 557 -33.63 18.75 6.62
C ALA A 557 -34.18 20.18 6.42
N VAL A 558 -33.37 21.04 5.81
CA VAL A 558 -33.82 22.32 5.26
C VAL A 558 -33.36 22.41 3.80
N PRO A 559 -34.13 23.02 2.90
CA PRO A 559 -33.71 23.13 1.51
C PRO A 559 -32.50 24.07 1.40
N LEU A 560 -31.45 23.63 0.70
CA LEU A 560 -30.28 24.47 0.43
C LEU A 560 -30.67 25.72 -0.38
N ARG A 561 -31.65 25.58 -1.29
CA ARG A 561 -32.19 26.63 -2.14
C ARG A 561 -33.70 26.75 -1.99
N ARG A 562 -34.24 27.98 -2.03
CA ARG A 562 -35.69 28.18 -2.01
C ARG A 562 -36.41 27.69 -3.27
N GLU A 563 -35.70 27.54 -4.39
CA GLU A 563 -36.33 27.15 -5.67
C GLU A 563 -36.59 25.63 -5.81
N VAL A 564 -36.45 24.84 -4.75
CA VAL A 564 -36.82 23.42 -4.77
C VAL A 564 -38.34 23.29 -5.05
N PRO A 565 -38.79 22.48 -6.04
CA PRO A 565 -40.17 22.52 -6.48
C PRO A 565 -41.15 22.03 -5.42
N ALA A 566 -42.15 22.86 -5.12
CA ALA A 566 -43.42 22.39 -4.55
C ALA A 566 -44.19 21.67 -5.66
N GLU A 567 -44.43 20.37 -5.49
CA GLU A 567 -45.47 19.45 -6.03
C GLU A 567 -45.99 19.57 -7.49
N ALA A 568 -45.58 20.54 -8.31
CA ALA A 568 -46.29 20.92 -9.54
C ALA A 568 -45.47 20.84 -10.84
N ALA A 569 -44.23 20.36 -10.83
CA ALA A 569 -43.39 20.31 -12.03
C ALA A 569 -42.94 18.87 -12.35
N GLY A 570 -43.83 18.08 -12.94
CA GLY A 570 -43.52 16.79 -13.57
C GLY A 570 -42.67 16.88 -14.85
N GLN A 571 -41.80 17.89 -14.97
CA GLN A 571 -40.92 18.13 -16.12
C GLN A 571 -39.53 18.58 -15.63
N THR A 572 -38.51 17.85 -16.07
CA THR A 572 -37.06 18.07 -15.90
C THR A 572 -36.65 19.39 -15.23
N ALA A 573 -36.47 19.37 -13.90
CA ALA A 573 -36.12 20.55 -13.11
C ALA A 573 -34.73 21.14 -13.42
N HIS A 574 -33.88 20.39 -14.14
CA HIS A 574 -32.46 20.73 -14.34
C HIS A 574 -31.97 20.57 -15.81
N GLY A 575 -32.87 20.58 -16.80
CA GLY A 575 -32.48 20.47 -18.22
C GLY A 575 -32.00 21.80 -18.84
N PRO A 576 -31.17 21.78 -19.91
CA PRO A 576 -30.69 23.00 -20.62
C PRO A 576 -31.81 23.81 -21.32
N GLY A 577 -33.06 23.35 -21.23
CA GLY A 577 -34.25 23.99 -21.80
C GLY A 577 -35.34 24.33 -20.77
N ALA A 578 -35.04 24.27 -19.47
CA ALA A 578 -35.93 24.80 -18.43
C ALA A 578 -35.88 26.34 -18.44
N GLY A 579 -36.34 26.94 -19.54
CA GLY A 579 -36.64 28.36 -19.60
C GLY A 579 -37.75 28.70 -18.59
N PRO A 580 -37.79 29.93 -18.08
CA PRO A 580 -38.88 30.36 -17.22
C PRO A 580 -40.20 30.12 -17.96
N CYS A 581 -41.14 29.43 -17.32
CA CYS A 581 -42.53 29.42 -17.78
C CYS A 581 -42.94 30.88 -17.97
N GLU A 582 -43.36 31.27 -19.17
CA GLU A 582 -43.82 32.62 -19.46
C GLU A 582 -44.85 33.04 -18.41
N GLY A 583 -44.48 34.00 -17.56
CA GLY A 583 -45.38 34.60 -16.56
C GLY A 583 -45.00 34.44 -15.07
N ALA A 584 -43.97 33.67 -14.69
CA ALA A 584 -43.57 33.58 -13.28
C ALA A 584 -42.05 33.81 -13.09
N ALA A 585 -41.64 35.07 -13.10
CA ALA A 585 -40.32 35.47 -12.62
C ALA A 585 -40.24 35.27 -11.10
N ARG A 586 -39.93 34.04 -10.64
CA ARG A 586 -39.45 33.86 -9.26
C ARG A 586 -38.07 34.51 -9.17
N PRO A 587 -37.87 35.54 -8.32
CA PRO A 587 -36.56 36.15 -8.19
C PRO A 587 -35.58 35.10 -7.69
N TYR A 588 -34.52 34.90 -8.47
CA TYR A 588 -33.41 34.03 -8.15
C TYR A 588 -32.86 34.40 -6.75
N GLU A 589 -32.74 33.43 -5.84
CA GLU A 589 -32.21 33.71 -4.49
C GLU A 589 -30.72 34.09 -4.59
N GLY A 590 -30.42 35.37 -4.33
CA GLY A 590 -29.05 35.87 -4.28
C GLY A 590 -28.27 35.30 -3.09
N GLU A 591 -26.93 35.32 -3.17
CA GLU A 591 -26.04 34.73 -2.15
C GLU A 591 -26.27 35.30 -0.74
N GLN A 592 -26.41 36.62 -0.60
CA GLN A 592 -26.75 37.27 0.67
C GLN A 592 -28.09 36.80 1.25
N ALA A 593 -29.10 36.58 0.40
CA ALA A 593 -30.42 36.13 0.84
C ALA A 593 -30.37 34.66 1.30
N ALA A 594 -29.65 33.81 0.58
CA ALA A 594 -29.38 32.44 0.99
C ALA A 594 -28.61 32.40 2.33
N TYR A 595 -27.58 33.22 2.48
CA TYR A 595 -26.81 33.34 3.72
C TYR A 595 -27.69 33.73 4.90
N GLY A 596 -28.46 34.82 4.78
CA GLY A 596 -29.35 35.27 5.87
C GLY A 596 -30.38 34.21 6.28
N ARG A 597 -30.95 33.49 5.31
CA ARG A 597 -31.90 32.40 5.58
C ARG A 597 -31.23 31.22 6.28
N LEU A 598 -30.09 30.75 5.77
CA LEU A 598 -29.38 29.59 6.32
C LEU A 598 -28.73 29.91 7.67
N LEU A 599 -28.37 31.17 7.91
CA LEU A 599 -27.95 31.60 9.24
C LEU A 599 -29.10 31.54 10.25
N ALA A 600 -30.32 31.91 9.83
CA ALA A 600 -31.50 31.98 10.71
C ALA A 600 -32.14 30.62 11.04
N VAL A 601 -31.82 29.53 10.32
CA VAL A 601 -32.36 28.20 10.66
C VAL A 601 -31.70 27.64 11.94
N PRO A 602 -32.38 26.75 12.68
CA PRO A 602 -31.85 26.21 13.93
C PRO A 602 -30.48 25.54 13.76
N PRO A 603 -29.63 25.45 14.80
CA PRO A 603 -28.29 24.89 14.70
C PRO A 603 -28.20 23.45 14.16
N GLY A 604 -29.20 22.60 14.47
CA GLY A 604 -29.32 21.22 13.97
C GLY A 604 -29.87 21.08 12.54
N ALA A 605 -30.10 22.20 11.83
CA ALA A 605 -30.60 22.19 10.46
C ALA A 605 -29.53 21.74 9.45
N VAL A 606 -29.91 20.83 8.56
CA VAL A 606 -29.03 20.23 7.55
C VAL A 606 -29.50 20.65 6.16
N PRO A 607 -28.72 21.44 5.41
CA PRO A 607 -29.04 21.80 4.03
C PRO A 607 -29.08 20.57 3.12
N VAL A 608 -30.15 20.44 2.35
CA VAL A 608 -30.40 19.36 1.39
C VAL A 608 -30.63 19.93 -0.01
N TYR A 609 -30.02 19.34 -1.04
CA TYR A 609 -30.19 19.76 -2.43
C TYR A 609 -30.20 18.60 -3.42
N CYS A 610 -31.20 18.50 -4.29
CA CYS A 610 -31.33 17.39 -5.25
C CYS A 610 -30.43 17.52 -6.51
N SER A 611 -29.46 18.44 -6.54
CA SER A 611 -28.64 18.75 -7.71
C SER A 611 -27.21 19.14 -7.29
N ARG A 612 -26.33 19.40 -8.28
CA ARG A 612 -24.91 19.69 -8.12
C ARG A 612 -24.62 20.95 -7.31
N THR A 613 -23.52 20.93 -6.55
CA THR A 613 -23.10 22.03 -5.67
C THR A 613 -21.68 22.52 -5.95
N GLY A 614 -20.99 21.95 -6.93
CA GLY A 614 -19.64 22.35 -7.34
C GLY A 614 -19.61 23.45 -8.38
N ASP A 615 -20.71 23.74 -9.06
CA ASP A 615 -20.83 24.84 -10.02
C ASP A 615 -22.19 25.58 -9.92
N GLY A 616 -22.23 26.72 -10.63
CA GLY A 616 -23.46 27.47 -10.88
C GLY A 616 -24.22 27.90 -9.61
N PRO A 617 -25.57 27.87 -9.68
CA PRO A 617 -26.45 28.21 -8.58
C PRO A 617 -26.26 27.46 -7.27
N GLY A 618 -26.06 26.14 -7.35
CA GLY A 618 -25.89 25.27 -6.18
C GLY A 618 -24.62 25.63 -5.42
N ALA A 619 -23.53 25.93 -6.14
CA ALA A 619 -22.27 26.35 -5.53
C ALA A 619 -22.37 27.65 -4.73
N ARG A 620 -23.12 28.64 -5.22
CA ARG A 620 -23.35 29.89 -4.46
C ARG A 620 -24.13 29.63 -3.17
N ALA A 621 -25.20 28.83 -3.25
CA ALA A 621 -26.00 28.49 -2.07
C ALA A 621 -25.21 27.63 -1.06
N MET A 622 -24.40 26.68 -1.54
CA MET A 622 -23.49 25.90 -0.71
C MET A 622 -22.43 26.79 -0.06
N GLY A 623 -21.86 27.74 -0.81
CA GLY A 623 -20.97 28.76 -0.27
C GLY A 623 -21.60 29.55 0.87
N ALA A 624 -22.85 30.01 0.70
CA ALA A 624 -23.62 30.69 1.73
C ALA A 624 -23.89 29.80 2.96
N ALA A 625 -24.25 28.52 2.76
CA ALA A 625 -24.45 27.55 3.84
C ALA A 625 -23.16 27.36 4.67
N LEU A 626 -22.03 27.24 3.98
CA LEU A 626 -20.75 27.06 4.62
C LEU A 626 -20.32 28.34 5.36
N THR A 627 -20.55 29.52 4.80
CA THR A 627 -20.30 30.78 5.51
C THR A 627 -21.20 30.93 6.75
N ALA A 628 -22.45 30.41 6.71
CA ALA A 628 -23.37 30.37 7.85
C ALA A 628 -23.04 29.30 8.91
N GLY A 629 -21.91 28.58 8.78
CA GLY A 629 -21.40 27.64 9.76
C GLY A 629 -21.93 26.20 9.66
N HIS A 630 -22.71 25.85 8.63
CA HIS A 630 -23.22 24.46 8.49
C HIS A 630 -22.07 23.45 8.29
N VAL A 631 -22.02 22.40 9.10
CA VAL A 631 -20.97 21.34 9.05
C VAL A 631 -21.41 20.07 8.35
N LEU A 632 -22.68 20.02 7.98
CA LEU A 632 -23.36 18.86 7.50
C LEU A 632 -24.26 19.31 6.35
N ALA A 633 -24.17 18.66 5.20
CA ALA A 633 -25.06 18.90 4.07
C ALA A 633 -25.21 17.62 3.24
N LEU A 634 -26.36 17.46 2.59
CA LEU A 634 -26.67 16.35 1.68
C LEU A 634 -27.02 16.88 0.30
N TRP A 635 -26.43 16.31 -0.76
CA TRP A 635 -26.83 16.64 -2.11
C TRP A 635 -26.64 15.48 -3.09
N ARG A 636 -27.03 15.67 -4.36
CA ARG A 636 -26.69 14.77 -5.46
C ARG A 636 -25.58 15.34 -6.32
N HIS A 637 -24.59 14.53 -6.68
CA HIS A 637 -23.49 14.98 -7.55
C HIS A 637 -23.85 15.01 -9.06
N THR A 638 -25.12 14.79 -9.44
CA THR A 638 -25.58 14.79 -10.84
C THR A 638 -26.84 15.64 -11.03
N ASP A 639 -26.96 16.28 -12.20
CA ASP A 639 -28.11 17.09 -12.61
C ASP A 639 -29.03 16.36 -13.61
N SER A 640 -28.60 15.23 -14.15
CA SER A 640 -29.29 14.55 -15.26
C SER A 640 -29.91 13.21 -14.84
N GLY A 641 -31.08 12.93 -15.42
CA GLY A 641 -31.69 11.61 -15.43
C GLY A 641 -32.63 11.28 -14.27
N HIS A 642 -32.98 12.26 -13.43
CA HIS A 642 -33.83 12.04 -12.26
C HIS A 642 -35.08 12.95 -12.25
N THR A 643 -36.23 12.37 -11.93
CA THR A 643 -37.52 13.06 -11.78
C THR A 643 -38.06 12.97 -10.35
N ASP A 644 -37.27 12.40 -9.44
CA ASP A 644 -37.60 12.01 -8.07
C ASP A 644 -37.09 13.05 -7.05
N CYS A 645 -37.02 14.34 -7.43
CA CYS A 645 -36.51 15.39 -6.54
C CYS A 645 -37.31 15.48 -5.22
N ALA A 646 -38.64 15.34 -5.28
CA ALA A 646 -39.48 15.31 -4.09
C ALA A 646 -39.12 14.11 -3.19
N GLU A 647 -39.02 12.92 -3.77
CA GLU A 647 -38.63 11.69 -3.06
C GLU A 647 -37.24 11.81 -2.44
N PHE A 648 -36.29 12.50 -3.10
CA PHE A 648 -34.98 12.78 -2.52
C PHE A 648 -35.08 13.64 -1.25
N HIS A 649 -35.85 14.73 -1.29
CA HIS A 649 -36.00 15.63 -0.16
C HIS A 649 -36.74 14.95 1.00
N GLU A 650 -37.79 14.17 0.71
CA GLU A 650 -38.53 13.38 1.70
C GLU A 650 -37.66 12.27 2.30
N GLY A 651 -36.93 11.54 1.46
CA GLY A 651 -35.98 10.50 1.87
C GLY A 651 -34.87 11.05 2.76
N ALA A 652 -34.30 12.19 2.39
CA ALA A 652 -33.29 12.88 3.20
C ALA A 652 -33.85 13.38 4.53
N ALA A 653 -35.06 13.94 4.55
CA ALA A 653 -35.72 14.36 5.78
C ALA A 653 -35.98 13.18 6.72
N ARG A 654 -36.46 12.05 6.19
CA ARG A 654 -36.66 10.80 6.94
C ARG A 654 -35.33 10.26 7.49
N LEU A 655 -34.29 10.18 6.65
CA LEU A 655 -32.96 9.74 7.06
C LEU A 655 -32.42 10.58 8.22
N LEU A 656 -32.52 11.91 8.12
CA LEU A 656 -32.03 12.82 9.16
C LEU A 656 -32.88 12.74 10.44
N GLY A 657 -34.20 12.57 10.32
CA GLY A 657 -35.08 12.40 11.48
C GLY A 657 -34.88 11.09 12.24
N GLU A 658 -34.50 10.01 11.55
CA GLU A 658 -34.17 8.72 12.16
C GLU A 658 -32.81 8.72 12.86
N VAL A 659 -31.85 9.50 12.32
CA VAL A 659 -30.48 9.53 12.81
C VAL A 659 -30.34 10.51 13.97
N ARG A 660 -30.17 9.97 15.19
CA ARG A 660 -30.02 10.77 16.41
C ARG A 660 -28.80 11.69 16.42
N ALA A 661 -27.71 11.34 15.75
CA ALA A 661 -26.46 12.13 15.75
C ALA A 661 -25.69 11.99 14.44
N ALA A 662 -25.05 13.08 14.00
CA ALA A 662 -24.34 13.15 12.71
C ALA A 662 -23.29 12.04 12.50
N ARG A 663 -22.64 11.57 13.58
CA ARG A 663 -21.66 10.47 13.52
C ARG A 663 -22.19 9.16 12.93
N HIS A 664 -23.51 8.94 12.94
CA HIS A 664 -24.13 7.73 12.39
C HIS A 664 -24.54 7.87 10.91
N LEU A 665 -24.52 9.08 10.35
CA LEU A 665 -24.90 9.30 8.94
C LEU A 665 -24.00 8.59 7.93
N PRO A 666 -22.66 8.57 8.06
CA PRO A 666 -21.81 7.87 7.09
C PRO A 666 -22.20 6.39 6.94
N GLU A 667 -22.53 5.73 8.05
CA GLU A 667 -22.92 4.32 8.05
C GLU A 667 -24.28 4.11 7.36
N ARG A 668 -25.29 4.93 7.67
CA ARG A 668 -26.60 4.85 7.02
C ARG A 668 -26.52 5.14 5.52
N ILE A 669 -25.68 6.09 5.11
CA ILE A 669 -25.46 6.40 3.70
C ILE A 669 -24.75 5.26 2.98
N ARG A 670 -23.77 4.60 3.61
CA ARG A 670 -23.16 3.39 3.05
C ARG A 670 -24.20 2.28 2.81
N THR A 671 -25.14 2.08 3.74
CA THR A 671 -26.25 1.12 3.54
C THR A 671 -27.12 1.50 2.33
N LEU A 672 -27.46 2.77 2.17
CA LEU A 672 -28.21 3.26 1.00
C LEU A 672 -27.45 3.05 -0.31
N ARG A 673 -26.12 3.29 -0.33
CA ARG A 673 -25.26 3.03 -1.49
C ARG A 673 -25.21 1.56 -1.86
N ASN A 674 -25.19 0.66 -0.87
CA ASN A 674 -25.21 -0.78 -1.10
C ASN A 674 -26.54 -1.26 -1.71
N GLY A 675 -27.68 -0.68 -1.32
CA GLY A 675 -28.97 -0.95 -1.95
C GLY A 675 -29.02 -0.54 -3.44
N ASN A 676 -28.16 0.39 -3.85
CA ASN A 676 -28.02 0.87 -5.23
C ASN A 676 -26.80 0.29 -5.97
N ALA A 677 -26.12 -0.72 -5.42
CA ALA A 677 -24.86 -1.23 -5.98
C ALA A 677 -25.06 -2.05 -7.28
N ASP A 678 -26.21 -2.72 -7.41
CA ASP A 678 -26.59 -3.45 -8.62
C ASP A 678 -27.37 -2.52 -9.56
N GLU A 679 -26.76 -2.15 -10.69
CA GLU A 679 -27.41 -1.29 -11.69
C GLU A 679 -28.57 -1.99 -12.42
N GLY A 680 -28.57 -3.33 -12.47
CA GLY A 680 -29.61 -4.12 -13.14
C GLY A 680 -30.82 -4.43 -12.26
N ALA A 681 -30.66 -4.41 -10.94
CA ALA A 681 -31.72 -4.68 -9.97
C ALA A 681 -31.55 -3.85 -8.67
N PRO A 682 -31.57 -2.50 -8.75
CA PRO A 682 -31.44 -1.67 -7.56
C PRO A 682 -32.64 -1.83 -6.63
N ASP A 683 -32.44 -1.73 -5.32
CA ASP A 683 -33.53 -1.74 -4.34
C ASP A 683 -34.41 -0.48 -4.54
N PRO A 684 -35.69 -0.64 -4.95
CA PRO A 684 -36.60 0.48 -5.19
C PRO A 684 -36.72 1.43 -3.99
N GLY A 685 -36.61 0.92 -2.77
CA GLY A 685 -36.70 1.72 -1.54
C GLY A 685 -35.51 2.66 -1.31
N THR A 686 -34.43 2.50 -2.07
CA THR A 686 -33.19 3.26 -1.93
C THR A 686 -32.82 4.09 -3.16
N LEU A 687 -33.59 4.01 -4.26
CA LEU A 687 -33.31 4.70 -5.52
C LEU A 687 -33.17 6.22 -5.37
N TRP A 688 -33.97 6.83 -4.49
CA TRP A 688 -33.87 8.25 -4.18
C TRP A 688 -32.48 8.64 -3.67
N ALA A 689 -31.72 7.73 -3.04
CA ALA A 689 -30.40 8.01 -2.49
C ALA A 689 -29.27 7.76 -3.52
N ARG A 690 -29.60 7.40 -4.77
CA ARG A 690 -28.59 7.25 -5.83
C ARG A 690 -27.83 8.58 -6.00
N HIS A 691 -26.51 8.52 -6.06
CA HIS A 691 -25.63 9.70 -6.17
C HIS A 691 -25.62 10.63 -4.95
N ILE A 692 -26.08 10.17 -3.78
CA ILE A 692 -26.05 10.98 -2.56
C ILE A 692 -24.61 11.24 -2.09
N VAL A 693 -24.33 12.51 -1.81
CA VAL A 693 -23.09 13.00 -1.22
C VAL A 693 -23.35 13.52 0.18
N LEU A 694 -22.41 13.23 1.08
CA LEU A 694 -22.41 13.70 2.46
C LEU A 694 -21.19 14.60 2.67
N LEU A 695 -21.46 15.89 2.90
CA LEU A 695 -20.47 16.76 3.52
C LEU A 695 -20.59 16.57 5.03
N TYR A 696 -19.50 16.17 5.68
CA TYR A 696 -19.43 16.06 7.14
C TYR A 696 -18.08 16.58 7.63
N ASP A 697 -18.11 17.80 8.14
CA ASP A 697 -16.94 18.60 8.51
C ASP A 697 -17.01 19.04 9.99
N PRO A 698 -17.01 18.09 10.95
CA PRO A 698 -17.01 18.40 12.37
C PRO A 698 -15.67 19.00 12.80
N PRO A 699 -15.63 19.80 13.87
CA PRO A 699 -14.42 20.42 14.37
C PRO A 699 -13.49 19.39 15.00
N HIS A 700 -12.49 18.94 14.25
CA HIS A 700 -11.37 18.15 14.76
C HIS A 700 -10.03 18.68 14.19
N ARG A 701 -9.41 19.66 14.91
CA ARG A 701 -8.00 20.22 14.97
C ARG A 701 -7.03 20.22 13.74
N PRO A 702 -5.92 21.01 13.77
CA PRO A 702 -5.72 22.47 13.83
C PRO A 702 -5.36 23.06 12.43
N PRO A 703 -5.21 24.39 12.24
CA PRO A 703 -4.62 24.94 11.01
C PRO A 703 -3.16 24.50 10.90
N ARG A 704 -2.73 24.00 9.73
CA ARG A 704 -1.29 23.79 9.48
C ARG A 704 -0.70 25.02 8.80
N ASP A 705 0.56 25.31 9.10
CA ASP A 705 1.35 26.27 8.36
C ASP A 705 1.60 25.82 6.91
N GLY A 706 1.41 26.76 5.98
CA GLY A 706 1.93 26.70 4.62
C GLY A 706 0.91 26.31 3.54
N VAL A 707 0.66 27.25 2.62
CA VAL A 707 0.28 26.93 1.23
C VAL A 707 1.37 26.02 0.66
N LEU A 708 1.01 24.97 -0.09
CA LEU A 708 1.98 24.16 -0.83
C LEU A 708 2.75 25.08 -1.79
N ARG A 709 3.96 25.47 -1.39
CA ARG A 709 4.89 26.16 -2.30
C ARG A 709 5.61 25.11 -3.11
N GLU A 710 5.85 25.44 -4.38
CA GLU A 710 6.89 24.80 -5.18
C GLU A 710 8.18 24.67 -4.35
N PRO A 711 8.97 23.60 -4.53
CA PRO A 711 10.36 23.60 -4.09
C PRO A 711 11.00 24.90 -4.60
N PRO A 712 11.88 25.58 -3.83
CA PRO A 712 12.64 26.69 -4.38
C PRO A 712 13.26 26.19 -5.68
N MET A 713 12.89 26.82 -6.81
CA MET A 713 13.52 26.53 -8.09
C MET A 713 15.02 26.59 -7.80
N THR A 714 15.69 25.44 -7.87
CA THR A 714 17.14 25.39 -7.80
C THR A 714 17.60 26.38 -8.83
N SER A 715 18.20 27.47 -8.35
CA SER A 715 18.78 28.50 -9.17
C SER A 715 19.60 27.79 -10.23
N ARG A 716 19.21 28.01 -11.49
CA ARG A 716 19.99 27.64 -12.66
C ARG A 716 21.45 27.98 -12.34
N PRO A 717 22.40 27.04 -12.47
CA PRO A 717 23.80 27.38 -12.29
C PRO A 717 24.12 28.57 -13.22
N PRO A 718 24.92 29.56 -12.77
CA PRO A 718 25.28 30.68 -13.63
C PRO A 718 25.87 30.12 -14.93
N ASP A 719 25.44 30.69 -16.06
CA ASP A 719 25.99 30.40 -17.38
C ASP A 719 27.51 30.62 -17.32
N GLU A 720 28.27 29.54 -17.17
CA GLU A 720 29.70 29.55 -17.42
C GLU A 720 29.93 29.65 -18.94
N GLY A 721 30.13 30.88 -19.38
CA GLY A 721 31.19 31.23 -20.34
C GLY A 721 31.17 30.51 -21.69
N GLY A 722 30.39 31.01 -22.63
CA GLY A 722 30.68 30.92 -24.07
C GLY A 722 31.13 32.30 -24.59
N PRO A 723 32.28 32.41 -25.28
CA PRO A 723 32.96 33.69 -25.49
C PRO A 723 32.26 34.57 -26.53
N ALA A 724 32.06 35.83 -26.16
CA ALA A 724 31.66 36.90 -27.07
C ALA A 724 32.82 37.24 -28.01
N TRP A 725 32.61 36.95 -29.28
CA TRP A 725 33.44 37.43 -30.38
C TRP A 725 33.12 38.91 -30.62
N ALA A 726 34.11 39.79 -30.58
CA ALA A 726 34.04 41.14 -31.17
C ALA A 726 35.45 41.62 -31.56
N PRO A 727 35.58 42.48 -32.59
CA PRO A 727 36.75 42.51 -33.45
C PRO A 727 37.82 43.54 -33.04
N ARG A 728 39.04 43.23 -33.51
CA ARG A 728 40.32 43.97 -33.52
C ARG A 728 41.27 43.71 -32.35
#